data_AF-A0A2G9ZZ08-F1
#
_entry.id   AF-A0A2G9ZZ08-F1
#
_cell.length_a   1.000
_cell.length_b   1.000
_cell.length_c   1.000
_cell.angle_alpha   90.00
_cell.angle_beta   90.00
_cell.angle_gamma   90.00
#
_symmetry.space_group_name_H-M   'P 1'
#
loop_
_entity.id
_entity.type
_entity.pdbx_description
1 polymer ?
#
loop_
_entity_poly.entity_id
_entity_poly.type
_entity_poly.pdbx_seq_one_letter_code
_entity_poly.pdbx_strand_id
1 'polypeptide(L)'
;MPFFLKAHERILLMDSERTDPKSSSNFLGKVDQKNIGESPARKNTRMPAAEFPNRYSIRDIGGEKVLSCIEAPNLTVQIKFGLSVSAATMNKSSPGTIYLDGVAQNGPFLDNARQIYNFDHHEGCVRAFTLSTCEQALVMLKKGFDLRGREWRIIANDPDLDTVLAIWLLLNHIRISEQESIREHILFPLIRLEGAIDSLGLELKTLTALPPAQINQSQRIIDYLRSTEVRLKKDGKWGEQIDFIAYVADILHDIDQIMYEPHKFGKLLGIEELARVNLPDNRVAVVVQSDMGIYEIEPLLKKIYGSSIGLAILRRTPTAYTLRQIDPFLRGSLEDVYEKLNFLDPAVKCRTRDRWGGSSDIGGSPRDQGTKLTPEEIAKGCREAFQKYSFVQQTLQFFLVTVSAVGALAAAELFSGAHWHPGKWFNAPSLNTIVFDPYVQFSIALIFFTTIILAVVSHRRLWQFGIISPVGKNWWFILPAAILAAFAGGAWAPVEHPSYRIPDISRLLLSGMLLPFASEYLFRGVLHGILAQKSKIQSCSSKFFISWPNVGTALLYAVFLTLLPFFQNETFNPFSITLRHGSIYVAAFFFSIFLGVVRERSHSFFSSYLIHLMAVFSVIFLPDLFIYATHVFHLSWPKIPF
;
A
#
# COMPACT_ATOMS: atom_id res chain seq x y z
N MET A 1 -12.45 -70.56 -12.39
CA MET A 1 -13.10 -70.61 -11.06
C MET A 1 -12.32 -71.57 -10.15
N PRO A 2 -11.16 -71.15 -9.59
CA PRO A 2 -10.99 -71.31 -8.14
C PRO A 2 -10.05 -70.23 -7.52
N PHE A 3 -10.25 -68.95 -7.84
CA PHE A 3 -9.46 -67.85 -7.25
C PHE A 3 -10.26 -67.00 -6.23
N PHE A 4 -11.57 -67.24 -6.09
CA PHE A 4 -12.47 -66.41 -5.27
C PHE A 4 -12.69 -66.92 -3.84
N LEU A 5 -12.22 -68.12 -3.48
CA LEU A 5 -12.49 -68.71 -2.16
C LEU A 5 -11.41 -68.43 -1.09
N LYS A 6 -10.24 -67.89 -1.47
CA LYS A 6 -9.15 -67.62 -0.51
C LYS A 6 -9.11 -66.19 0.04
N ALA A 7 -9.93 -65.28 -0.49
CA ALA A 7 -10.02 -63.90 -0.01
C ALA A 7 -11.06 -63.71 1.11
N HIS A 8 -12.01 -64.64 1.25
CA HIS A 8 -13.10 -64.51 2.23
C HIS A 8 -12.68 -64.92 3.66
N GLU A 9 -11.72 -65.84 3.82
CA GLU A 9 -11.23 -66.26 5.14
C GLU A 9 -10.23 -65.27 5.78
N ARG A 10 -9.64 -64.34 5.01
CA ARG A 10 -8.75 -63.31 5.56
C ARG A 10 -9.47 -62.08 6.11
N ILE A 11 -10.74 -61.87 5.74
CA ILE A 11 -11.54 -60.73 6.22
C ILE A 11 -12.21 -61.05 7.57
N LEU A 12 -12.53 -62.32 7.83
CA LEU A 12 -13.20 -62.73 9.07
C LEU A 12 -12.27 -62.85 10.31
N LEU A 13 -10.95 -62.79 10.13
CA LEU A 13 -9.97 -62.85 11.23
C LEU A 13 -9.38 -61.49 11.63
N MET A 14 -9.73 -60.40 10.94
CA MET A 14 -9.31 -59.03 11.32
C MET A 14 -10.39 -58.23 12.07
N ASP A 15 -11.63 -58.72 12.14
CA ASP A 15 -12.75 -58.03 12.79
C ASP A 15 -12.91 -58.33 14.30
N SER A 16 -12.03 -59.14 14.90
CA SER A 16 -12.13 -59.48 16.34
C SER A 16 -11.25 -58.65 17.28
N GLU A 17 -10.47 -57.68 16.77
CA GLU A 17 -9.59 -56.83 17.59
C GLU A 17 -9.70 -55.35 17.19
N ARG A 18 -10.85 -54.72 17.52
CA ARG A 18 -10.96 -53.28 17.88
C ARG A 18 -12.43 -52.85 17.90
N THR A 19 -13.11 -53.16 18.98
CA THR A 19 -14.26 -52.36 19.42
C THR A 19 -14.20 -52.23 20.93
N ASP A 20 -13.66 -51.11 21.41
CA ASP A 20 -13.79 -50.69 22.81
C ASP A 20 -14.93 -49.66 22.86
N PRO A 21 -16.14 -50.01 23.35
CA PRO A 21 -17.37 -49.23 23.14
C PRO A 21 -17.53 -48.06 24.13
N LYS A 22 -16.43 -47.46 24.61
CA LYS A 22 -16.47 -46.49 25.72
C LYS A 22 -16.17 -45.02 25.37
N SER A 23 -15.95 -44.64 24.12
CA SER A 23 -15.60 -43.24 23.78
C SER A 23 -16.73 -42.36 23.21
N SER A 24 -17.92 -42.89 22.95
CA SER A 24 -18.98 -42.16 22.21
C SER A 24 -20.15 -41.62 23.06
N SER A 25 -20.14 -41.77 24.38
CA SER A 25 -21.32 -41.43 25.23
C SER A 25 -21.26 -40.10 26.00
N ASN A 26 -20.21 -39.28 25.86
CA ASN A 26 -20.04 -38.08 26.72
C ASN A 26 -20.16 -36.72 26.02
N PHE A 27 -20.63 -36.64 24.77
CA PHE A 27 -20.59 -35.35 24.04
C PHE A 27 -21.79 -34.41 24.30
N LEU A 28 -22.87 -34.86 24.93
CA LEU A 28 -24.03 -34.02 25.26
C LEU A 28 -24.59 -34.42 26.63
N GLY A 29 -24.19 -33.73 27.70
CA GLY A 29 -24.65 -34.04 29.05
C GLY A 29 -24.53 -32.87 30.04
N LYS A 30 -25.69 -32.22 30.28
CA LYS A 30 -26.14 -31.43 31.44
C LYS A 30 -26.25 -29.91 31.24
N VAL A 31 -27.43 -29.50 30.80
CA VAL A 31 -28.10 -28.27 31.21
C VAL A 31 -29.32 -28.70 32.01
N ASP A 32 -29.29 -28.57 33.34
CA ASP A 32 -30.44 -28.14 34.16
C ASP A 32 -30.12 -28.01 35.66
N GLN A 33 -31.02 -27.30 36.37
CA GLN A 33 -30.87 -26.38 37.49
C GLN A 33 -30.67 -26.93 38.94
N LYS A 34 -30.22 -26.00 39.81
CA LYS A 34 -30.54 -25.76 41.25
C LYS A 34 -29.78 -26.48 42.41
N ASN A 35 -29.00 -25.63 43.12
CA ASN A 35 -28.97 -25.33 44.57
C ASN A 35 -28.27 -26.18 45.67
N ILE A 36 -27.41 -25.46 46.42
CA ILE A 36 -27.04 -25.49 47.87
C ILE A 36 -25.90 -26.43 48.35
N GLY A 37 -24.88 -25.81 48.97
CA GLY A 37 -24.00 -26.44 49.97
C GLY A 37 -22.54 -25.96 49.94
N GLU A 38 -22.11 -25.15 50.93
CA GLU A 38 -20.73 -24.67 51.11
C GLU A 38 -19.75 -25.71 51.69
N SER A 39 -18.54 -25.76 51.09
CA SER A 39 -17.18 -25.99 51.64
C SER A 39 -16.70 -27.39 52.13
N PRO A 40 -15.37 -27.68 52.22
CA PRO A 40 -14.20 -26.98 51.68
C PRO A 40 -13.20 -27.84 50.84
N ALA A 41 -12.44 -27.13 50.00
CA ALA A 41 -11.03 -27.34 49.65
C ALA A 41 -10.51 -28.75 49.25
N ARG A 42 -10.57 -29.05 47.94
CA ARG A 42 -9.49 -29.77 47.25
C ARG A 42 -9.01 -28.94 46.07
N LYS A 43 -7.81 -28.35 46.22
CA LYS A 43 -7.05 -27.74 45.10
C LYS A 43 -6.67 -28.85 44.13
N ASN A 44 -7.56 -29.16 43.19
CA ASN A 44 -7.19 -29.78 41.93
C ASN A 44 -6.80 -28.64 40.99
N THR A 45 -5.50 -28.49 40.76
CA THR A 45 -4.94 -27.73 39.64
C THR A 45 -5.33 -28.44 38.34
N ARG A 46 -6.59 -28.30 37.92
CA ARG A 46 -6.96 -28.55 36.53
C ARG A 46 -6.39 -27.39 35.72
N MET A 47 -5.53 -27.72 34.76
CA MET A 47 -5.22 -26.80 33.66
C MET A 47 -6.55 -26.29 33.09
N PRO A 48 -6.70 -24.99 32.81
CA PRO A 48 -7.90 -24.48 32.17
C PRO A 48 -8.13 -25.25 30.87
N ALA A 49 -9.38 -25.69 30.65
CA ALA A 49 -9.75 -26.33 29.39
C ALA A 49 -9.39 -25.36 28.25
N ALA A 50 -8.63 -25.83 27.26
CA ALA A 50 -8.22 -25.00 26.14
C ALA A 50 -9.48 -24.51 25.40
N GLU A 51 -9.76 -23.21 25.52
CA GLU A 51 -10.89 -22.54 24.85
C GLU A 51 -10.64 -22.53 23.33
N PHE A 52 -11.68 -22.78 22.53
CA PHE A 52 -11.55 -22.70 21.08
C PHE A 52 -11.27 -21.25 20.66
N PRO A 53 -10.26 -21.01 19.80
CA PRO A 53 -9.98 -19.66 19.36
C PRO A 53 -11.13 -19.11 18.49
N ASN A 54 -11.49 -17.85 18.69
CA ASN A 54 -12.35 -17.16 17.74
C ASN A 54 -11.51 -16.68 16.54
N ARG A 55 -11.73 -17.27 15.36
CA ARG A 55 -10.98 -16.99 14.12
C ARG A 55 -11.70 -16.06 13.16
N TYR A 56 -12.96 -15.76 13.44
CA TYR A 56 -13.84 -15.00 12.57
C TYR A 56 -13.95 -13.57 13.09
N SER A 57 -13.63 -12.60 12.25
CA SER A 57 -13.70 -11.17 12.58
C SER A 57 -14.61 -10.44 11.63
N ILE A 58 -15.39 -9.52 12.19
CA ILE A 58 -16.28 -8.62 11.46
C ILE A 58 -15.57 -7.28 11.30
N ARG A 59 -15.41 -6.83 10.06
CA ARG A 59 -14.74 -5.58 9.70
C ARG A 59 -15.67 -4.71 8.89
N ASP A 60 -15.48 -3.39 8.95
CA ASP A 60 -16.18 -2.44 8.07
C ASP A 60 -15.23 -2.07 6.93
N ILE A 61 -15.63 -2.37 5.69
CA ILE A 61 -14.88 -2.02 4.48
C ILE A 61 -15.78 -1.20 3.58
N GLY A 62 -15.49 0.10 3.47
CA GLY A 62 -16.22 1.00 2.58
C GLY A 62 -17.68 1.26 2.99
N GLY A 63 -18.01 1.12 4.29
CA GLY A 63 -19.37 1.25 4.80
C GLY A 63 -20.17 -0.04 4.76
N GLU A 64 -19.57 -1.15 4.34
CA GLU A 64 -20.18 -2.49 4.37
C GLU A 64 -19.50 -3.36 5.42
N LYS A 65 -20.30 -3.98 6.29
CA LYS A 65 -19.80 -5.03 7.19
C LYS A 65 -19.43 -6.26 6.38
N VAL A 66 -18.24 -6.80 6.64
CA VAL A 66 -17.74 -8.03 6.03
C VAL A 66 -17.21 -8.98 7.10
N LEU A 67 -17.38 -10.27 6.87
CA LEU A 67 -16.79 -11.33 7.68
C LEU A 67 -15.49 -11.82 7.04
N SER A 68 -14.51 -12.15 7.87
CA SER A 68 -13.23 -12.69 7.43
C SER A 68 -12.62 -13.67 8.43
N CYS A 69 -11.83 -14.62 7.93
CA CYS A 69 -11.14 -15.63 8.73
C CYS A 69 -9.64 -15.33 8.77
N ILE A 70 -9.02 -15.49 9.94
CA ILE A 70 -7.56 -15.26 10.10
C ILE A 70 -6.69 -16.18 9.22
N GLU A 71 -7.17 -17.39 8.92
CA GLU A 71 -6.46 -18.36 8.08
C GLU A 71 -6.75 -18.20 6.58
N ALA A 72 -7.73 -17.37 6.22
CA ALA A 72 -8.07 -17.02 4.85
C ALA A 72 -8.32 -15.50 4.73
N PRO A 73 -7.30 -14.66 5.02
CA PRO A 73 -7.45 -13.20 5.13
C PRO A 73 -7.67 -12.51 3.78
N ASN A 74 -7.54 -13.24 2.67
CA ASN A 74 -7.83 -12.84 1.31
C ASN A 74 -9.29 -13.13 0.90
N LEU A 75 -10.08 -13.79 1.75
CA LEU A 75 -11.51 -14.02 1.53
C LEU A 75 -12.31 -13.05 2.40
N THR A 76 -13.26 -12.37 1.77
CA THR A 76 -14.24 -11.50 2.44
C THR A 76 -15.64 -12.01 2.13
N VAL A 77 -16.47 -12.13 3.16
CA VAL A 77 -17.84 -12.62 3.05
C VAL A 77 -18.81 -11.49 3.33
N GLN A 78 -19.75 -11.29 2.41
CA GLN A 78 -20.87 -10.37 2.50
C GLN A 78 -22.17 -11.17 2.54
N ILE A 79 -23.01 -10.88 3.53
CA ILE A 79 -24.33 -11.49 3.65
C ILE A 79 -25.34 -10.37 3.49
N LYS A 80 -26.18 -10.48 2.45
CA LYS A 80 -27.19 -9.49 2.11
C LYS A 80 -28.52 -10.20 1.88
N PHE A 81 -29.30 -10.28 2.95
CA PHE A 81 -30.61 -10.92 2.94
C PHE A 81 -31.54 -10.30 1.88
N GLY A 82 -32.12 -11.14 1.03
CA GLY A 82 -32.98 -10.76 -0.09
C GLY A 82 -32.23 -10.24 -1.32
N LEU A 83 -30.90 -10.27 -1.35
CA LEU A 83 -30.14 -9.80 -2.51
C LEU A 83 -30.29 -10.77 -3.68
N SER A 84 -30.71 -10.24 -4.83
CA SER A 84 -30.69 -10.94 -6.11
C SER A 84 -30.11 -10.03 -7.20
N VAL A 85 -29.15 -10.53 -7.97
CA VAL A 85 -28.46 -9.81 -9.05
C VAL A 85 -28.72 -10.49 -10.39
N SER A 86 -28.99 -9.69 -11.42
CA SER A 86 -29.18 -10.21 -12.78
C SER A 86 -27.91 -10.87 -13.32
N ALA A 87 -28.06 -11.83 -14.26
CA ALA A 87 -26.94 -12.41 -14.99
C ALA A 87 -26.05 -11.34 -15.67
N ALA A 88 -26.64 -10.25 -16.17
CA ALA A 88 -25.89 -9.14 -16.77
C ALA A 88 -25.02 -8.39 -15.76
N THR A 89 -25.50 -8.21 -14.53
CA THR A 89 -24.72 -7.62 -13.43
C THR A 89 -23.61 -8.55 -12.98
N MET A 90 -23.92 -9.85 -12.83
CA MET A 90 -22.93 -10.87 -12.52
C MET A 90 -21.80 -10.90 -13.56
N ASN A 91 -22.14 -10.82 -14.85
CA ASN A 91 -21.19 -10.71 -15.96
C ASN A 91 -20.39 -9.40 -15.97
N LYS A 92 -20.66 -8.43 -15.11
CA LYS A 92 -19.85 -7.21 -14.94
C LYS A 92 -19.06 -7.21 -13.63
N SER A 93 -19.15 -8.29 -12.85
CA SER A 93 -18.42 -8.42 -11.59
C SER A 93 -16.92 -8.39 -11.81
N SER A 94 -16.22 -7.87 -10.80
CA SER A 94 -14.77 -7.97 -10.72
C SER A 94 -14.34 -9.45 -10.62
N PRO A 95 -13.21 -9.82 -11.23
CA PRO A 95 -12.58 -11.12 -11.00
C PRO A 95 -12.43 -11.44 -9.51
N GLY A 96 -12.56 -12.71 -9.13
CA GLY A 96 -12.52 -13.14 -7.73
C GLY A 96 -13.86 -13.00 -7.00
N THR A 97 -15.00 -13.12 -7.68
CA THR A 97 -16.33 -13.05 -7.04
C THR A 97 -16.98 -14.43 -7.01
N ILE A 98 -17.49 -14.84 -5.85
CA ILE A 98 -18.23 -16.08 -5.64
C ILE A 98 -19.63 -15.71 -5.14
N TYR A 99 -20.65 -16.13 -5.86
CA TYR A 99 -22.05 -16.00 -5.49
C TYR A 99 -22.53 -17.31 -4.88
N LEU A 100 -23.25 -17.21 -3.76
CA LEU A 100 -23.81 -18.34 -3.04
C LEU A 100 -25.34 -18.17 -2.96
N ASP A 101 -26.06 -19.27 -3.11
CA ASP A 101 -27.44 -19.42 -2.68
C ASP A 101 -28.41 -18.36 -3.23
N GLY A 102 -28.79 -18.50 -4.50
CA GLY A 102 -29.80 -17.64 -5.14
C GLY A 102 -29.43 -16.16 -5.32
N VAL A 103 -28.22 -15.72 -4.92
CA VAL A 103 -27.81 -14.32 -5.13
C VAL A 103 -27.83 -13.95 -6.61
N ALA A 104 -27.47 -14.86 -7.52
CA ALA A 104 -27.31 -14.52 -8.92
C ALA A 104 -28.26 -15.30 -9.84
N GLN A 105 -28.98 -14.57 -10.69
CA GLN A 105 -30.05 -15.09 -11.55
C GLN A 105 -29.53 -15.78 -12.82
N ASN A 106 -28.76 -16.86 -12.69
CA ASN A 106 -28.21 -17.56 -13.86
C ASN A 106 -27.90 -19.05 -13.65
N GLY A 107 -28.45 -19.70 -12.62
CA GLY A 107 -28.08 -21.08 -12.27
C GLY A 107 -26.61 -21.25 -11.91
N PRO A 108 -26.16 -22.48 -11.63
CA PRO A 108 -24.80 -22.74 -11.17
C PRO A 108 -23.84 -22.60 -12.35
N PHE A 109 -22.73 -21.88 -12.15
CA PHE A 109 -21.82 -21.55 -13.24
C PHE A 109 -20.38 -21.36 -12.77
N LEU A 110 -19.43 -21.73 -13.63
CA LEU A 110 -17.99 -21.61 -13.39
C LEU A 110 -17.32 -20.86 -14.55
N ASP A 111 -16.91 -19.60 -14.32
CA ASP A 111 -16.06 -18.86 -15.24
C ASP A 111 -14.61 -18.89 -14.77
N ASN A 112 -13.85 -19.88 -15.24
CA ASN A 112 -12.43 -19.99 -14.90
C ASN A 112 -11.58 -18.89 -15.55
N ALA A 113 -11.99 -18.31 -16.68
CA ALA A 113 -11.21 -17.26 -17.33
C ALA A 113 -11.28 -15.96 -16.55
N ARG A 114 -12.49 -15.62 -16.07
CA ARG A 114 -12.75 -14.39 -15.30
C ARG A 114 -12.67 -14.60 -13.80
N GLN A 115 -12.63 -15.85 -13.34
CA GLN A 115 -12.63 -16.24 -11.93
C GLN A 115 -13.88 -15.73 -11.22
N ILE A 116 -15.04 -16.01 -11.82
CA ILE A 116 -16.37 -15.68 -11.28
C ILE A 116 -17.15 -17.00 -11.18
N TYR A 117 -17.73 -17.27 -10.01
CA TYR A 117 -18.40 -18.52 -9.71
C TYR A 117 -19.76 -18.27 -9.11
N ASN A 118 -20.75 -19.09 -9.47
CA ASN A 118 -22.07 -19.12 -8.84
C ASN A 118 -22.34 -20.54 -8.35
N PHE A 119 -22.43 -20.72 -7.03
CA PHE A 119 -22.92 -21.94 -6.41
C PHE A 119 -24.35 -21.69 -6.00
N ASP A 120 -25.28 -22.26 -6.75
CA ASP A 120 -26.70 -22.03 -6.59
C ASP A 120 -27.48 -23.28 -6.97
N HIS A 121 -28.63 -23.47 -6.33
CA HIS A 121 -29.57 -24.54 -6.64
C HIS A 121 -31.04 -24.07 -6.61
N HIS A 122 -31.28 -22.77 -6.40
CA HIS A 122 -32.60 -22.16 -6.39
C HIS A 122 -32.97 -21.56 -7.75
N GLU A 123 -32.18 -20.62 -8.24
CA GLU A 123 -32.56 -19.79 -9.38
C GLU A 123 -32.02 -20.38 -10.69
N GLY A 124 -32.88 -20.53 -11.71
CA GLY A 124 -32.48 -21.15 -12.98
C GLY A 124 -32.06 -22.63 -12.88
N CYS A 125 -32.36 -23.29 -11.76
CA CYS A 125 -32.00 -24.67 -11.45
C CYS A 125 -33.23 -25.57 -11.40
N VAL A 126 -33.04 -26.86 -11.68
CA VAL A 126 -34.01 -27.88 -11.27
C VAL A 126 -33.50 -28.50 -9.97
N ARG A 127 -34.09 -28.07 -8.86
CA ARG A 127 -33.63 -28.40 -7.49
C ARG A 127 -33.49 -29.91 -7.25
N ALA A 128 -34.38 -30.72 -7.85
CA ALA A 128 -34.42 -32.17 -7.66
C ALA A 128 -33.15 -32.95 -8.11
N PHE A 129 -32.28 -32.35 -8.92
CA PHE A 129 -31.03 -33.00 -9.36
C PHE A 129 -29.83 -32.06 -9.37
N THR A 130 -30.01 -30.82 -8.92
CA THR A 130 -28.90 -29.88 -8.69
C THR A 130 -28.42 -30.07 -7.26
N LEU A 131 -27.12 -30.22 -7.06
CA LEU A 131 -26.54 -30.30 -5.71
C LEU A 131 -26.80 -28.98 -4.96
N SER A 132 -26.94 -29.06 -3.64
CA SER A 132 -26.99 -27.89 -2.75
C SER A 132 -25.73 -27.02 -2.83
N THR A 133 -25.81 -25.79 -2.32
CA THR A 133 -24.70 -24.84 -2.34
C THR A 133 -23.47 -25.37 -1.59
N CYS A 134 -23.65 -25.99 -0.42
CA CYS A 134 -22.56 -26.56 0.37
C CYS A 134 -21.91 -27.77 -0.31
N GLU A 135 -22.70 -28.62 -0.97
CA GLU A 135 -22.18 -29.75 -1.74
C GLU A 135 -21.38 -29.27 -2.95
N GLN A 136 -21.87 -28.25 -3.67
CA GLN A 136 -21.13 -27.65 -4.79
C GLN A 136 -19.79 -27.08 -4.32
N ALA A 137 -19.76 -26.33 -3.22
CA ALA A 137 -18.54 -25.78 -2.64
C ALA A 137 -17.55 -26.90 -2.25
N LEU A 138 -18.01 -27.96 -1.56
CA LEU A 138 -17.16 -29.08 -1.17
C LEU A 138 -16.57 -29.80 -2.40
N VAL A 139 -17.38 -30.05 -3.42
CA VAL A 139 -16.93 -30.69 -4.67
C VAL A 139 -15.84 -29.87 -5.34
N MET A 140 -16.01 -28.54 -5.42
CA MET A 140 -15.01 -27.66 -6.02
C MET A 140 -13.69 -27.70 -5.26
N LEU A 141 -13.72 -27.60 -3.93
CA LEU A 141 -12.53 -27.68 -3.10
C LEU A 141 -11.80 -29.02 -3.27
N LYS A 142 -12.54 -30.14 -3.29
CA LYS A 142 -11.95 -31.48 -3.51
C LYS A 142 -11.47 -31.72 -4.94
N LYS A 143 -11.95 -30.95 -5.92
CA LYS A 143 -11.43 -30.92 -7.30
C LYS A 143 -10.23 -29.99 -7.48
N GLY A 144 -9.72 -29.37 -6.42
CA GLY A 144 -8.50 -28.55 -6.45
C GLY A 144 -8.75 -27.05 -6.65
N PHE A 145 -9.93 -26.55 -6.27
CA PHE A 145 -10.20 -25.12 -6.29
C PHE A 145 -9.33 -24.38 -5.26
N ASP A 146 -8.28 -23.70 -5.73
CA ASP A 146 -7.31 -22.97 -4.89
C ASP A 146 -7.66 -21.48 -4.81
N LEU A 147 -8.01 -21.03 -3.61
CA LEU A 147 -8.42 -19.65 -3.35
C LEU A 147 -7.25 -18.76 -2.88
N ARG A 148 -6.04 -19.27 -2.68
CA ARG A 148 -4.92 -18.49 -2.11
C ARG A 148 -4.35 -17.41 -3.04
N GLY A 149 -4.55 -17.57 -4.34
CA GLY A 149 -3.84 -16.78 -5.36
C GLY A 149 -4.33 -15.34 -5.56
N ARG A 150 -5.41 -14.91 -4.91
CA ARG A 150 -5.97 -13.54 -5.06
C ARG A 150 -6.95 -13.19 -3.93
N GLU A 151 -7.42 -11.95 -3.95
CA GLU A 151 -8.57 -11.52 -3.15
C GLU A 151 -9.86 -12.11 -3.71
N TRP A 152 -10.71 -12.60 -2.81
CA TRP A 152 -12.03 -13.15 -3.12
C TRP A 152 -13.12 -12.43 -2.34
N ARG A 153 -14.22 -12.16 -3.04
CA ARG A 153 -15.46 -11.67 -2.45
C ARG A 153 -16.54 -12.73 -2.59
N ILE A 154 -17.00 -13.23 -1.46
CA ILE A 154 -18.10 -14.18 -1.34
C ILE A 154 -19.35 -13.39 -1.00
N ILE A 155 -20.41 -13.56 -1.78
CA ILE A 155 -21.69 -12.86 -1.60
C ILE A 155 -22.77 -13.91 -1.41
N ALA A 156 -23.49 -13.83 -0.30
CA ALA A 156 -24.55 -14.76 0.08
C ALA A 156 -25.88 -14.02 0.32
N ASN A 157 -26.99 -14.69 0.02
CA ASN A 157 -28.35 -14.16 0.16
C ASN A 157 -28.92 -14.48 1.55
N ASP A 158 -29.42 -15.71 1.76
CA ASP A 158 -30.00 -16.16 3.02
C ASP A 158 -28.97 -17.01 3.79
N PRO A 159 -28.63 -16.68 5.04
CA PRO A 159 -27.70 -17.50 5.82
C PRO A 159 -28.41 -18.71 6.45
N ASP A 160 -29.04 -19.54 5.63
CA ASP A 160 -29.49 -20.86 6.04
C ASP A 160 -28.30 -21.81 6.24
N LEU A 161 -28.57 -23.03 6.74
CA LEU A 161 -27.47 -23.93 7.08
C LEU A 161 -26.67 -24.38 5.85
N ASP A 162 -27.30 -24.56 4.69
CA ASP A 162 -26.61 -24.87 3.42
C ASP A 162 -25.59 -23.76 3.08
N THR A 163 -26.05 -22.51 3.07
CA THR A 163 -25.20 -21.35 2.78
C THR A 163 -24.09 -21.17 3.81
N VAL A 164 -24.39 -21.32 5.10
CA VAL A 164 -23.39 -21.19 6.17
C VAL A 164 -22.33 -22.29 6.08
N LEU A 165 -22.71 -23.53 5.77
CA LEU A 165 -21.76 -24.61 5.52
C LEU A 165 -20.90 -24.32 4.29
N ALA A 166 -21.48 -23.78 3.21
CA ALA A 166 -20.71 -23.35 2.03
C ALA A 166 -19.68 -22.26 2.38
N ILE A 167 -20.07 -21.26 3.16
CA ILE A 167 -19.17 -20.21 3.67
C ILE A 167 -18.05 -20.82 4.51
N TRP A 168 -18.39 -21.72 5.45
CA TRP A 168 -17.40 -22.41 6.28
C TRP A 168 -16.38 -23.16 5.44
N LEU A 169 -16.84 -23.92 4.44
CA LEU A 169 -16.00 -24.68 3.53
C LEU A 169 -15.01 -23.76 2.80
N LEU A 170 -15.49 -22.65 2.22
CA LEU A 170 -14.63 -21.72 1.48
C LEU A 170 -13.60 -21.02 2.39
N LEU A 171 -14.00 -20.57 3.57
CA LEU A 171 -13.08 -19.96 4.56
C LEU A 171 -12.06 -20.97 5.09
N ASN A 172 -12.35 -22.27 5.07
CA ASN A 172 -11.48 -23.35 5.52
C ASN A 172 -10.85 -24.14 4.35
N HIS A 173 -10.83 -23.58 3.15
CA HIS A 173 -10.37 -24.26 1.93
C HIS A 173 -8.99 -24.92 2.08
N ILE A 174 -8.03 -24.25 2.74
CA ILE A 174 -6.68 -24.79 2.96
C ILE A 174 -6.73 -26.10 3.76
N ARG A 175 -7.44 -26.11 4.89
CA ARG A 175 -7.54 -27.30 5.76
C ARG A 175 -8.27 -28.45 5.07
N ILE A 176 -9.29 -28.14 4.27
CA ILE A 176 -10.08 -29.14 3.53
C ILE A 176 -9.28 -29.75 2.39
N SER A 177 -8.52 -28.94 1.65
CA SER A 177 -7.69 -29.40 0.54
C SER A 177 -6.48 -30.18 1.02
N GLU A 178 -5.85 -29.77 2.14
CA GLU A 178 -4.68 -30.44 2.73
C GLU A 178 -5.03 -31.60 3.68
N GLN A 179 -6.33 -31.86 3.91
CA GLN A 179 -6.84 -32.88 4.84
C GLN A 179 -6.31 -32.73 6.27
N GLU A 180 -5.98 -31.52 6.68
CA GLU A 180 -5.37 -31.27 7.97
C GLU A 180 -6.43 -31.13 9.06
N SER A 181 -6.39 -32.05 10.05
CA SER A 181 -7.08 -31.93 11.35
C SER A 181 -8.61 -31.81 11.33
N ILE A 182 -9.24 -31.95 10.16
CA ILE A 182 -10.70 -31.99 10.01
C ILE A 182 -11.18 -33.41 10.29
N ARG A 183 -12.25 -33.54 11.07
CA ARG A 183 -12.99 -34.79 11.21
C ARG A 183 -13.81 -35.11 9.96
N GLU A 184 -13.15 -35.53 8.87
CA GLU A 184 -13.82 -35.79 7.58
C GLU A 184 -14.98 -36.81 7.68
N HIS A 185 -14.84 -37.79 8.60
CA HIS A 185 -15.89 -38.76 8.90
C HIS A 185 -17.17 -38.15 9.49
N ILE A 186 -17.11 -36.91 9.98
CA ILE A 186 -18.27 -36.11 10.40
C ILE A 186 -18.66 -35.14 9.28
N LEU A 187 -17.68 -34.46 8.67
CA LEU A 187 -17.91 -33.43 7.66
C LEU A 187 -18.68 -33.98 6.44
N PHE A 188 -18.22 -35.05 5.80
CA PHE A 188 -18.84 -35.51 4.55
C PHE A 188 -20.27 -36.01 4.75
N PRO A 189 -20.58 -36.83 5.79
CA PRO A 189 -21.97 -37.18 6.08
C PRO A 189 -22.84 -35.99 6.44
N LEU A 190 -22.30 -34.96 7.12
CA LEU A 190 -23.06 -33.75 7.45
C LEU A 190 -23.43 -32.96 6.19
N ILE A 191 -22.45 -32.65 5.35
CA ILE A 191 -22.65 -31.94 4.07
C ILE A 191 -23.61 -32.71 3.17
N ARG A 192 -23.42 -34.03 3.04
CA ARG A 192 -24.29 -34.86 2.20
C ARG A 192 -25.73 -34.92 2.71
N LEU A 193 -25.93 -34.99 4.03
CA LEU A 193 -27.28 -35.02 4.61
C LEU A 193 -27.97 -33.67 4.48
N GLU A 194 -27.29 -32.57 4.86
CA GLU A 194 -27.86 -31.22 4.73
C GLU A 194 -28.19 -30.90 3.28
N GLY A 195 -27.27 -31.20 2.36
CA GLY A 195 -27.50 -30.93 0.95
C GLY A 195 -28.67 -31.72 0.34
N ALA A 196 -28.88 -32.96 0.79
CA ALA A 196 -30.05 -33.74 0.42
C ALA A 196 -31.34 -33.20 1.04
N ILE A 197 -31.32 -32.76 2.31
CA ILE A 197 -32.48 -32.14 2.97
C ILE A 197 -32.88 -30.88 2.24
N ASP A 198 -31.91 -30.05 1.92
CA ASP A 198 -32.16 -28.76 1.31
C ASP A 198 -32.55 -28.91 -0.17
N SER A 199 -31.94 -29.82 -0.93
CA SER A 199 -32.33 -30.01 -2.34
C SER A 199 -33.59 -30.85 -2.54
N LEU A 200 -33.80 -31.87 -1.72
CA LEU A 200 -34.81 -32.92 -1.94
C LEU A 200 -35.89 -33.01 -0.85
N GLY A 201 -35.77 -32.25 0.24
CA GLY A 201 -36.68 -32.32 1.37
C GLY A 201 -36.30 -33.37 2.42
N LEU A 202 -36.96 -33.27 3.59
CA LEU A 202 -36.70 -34.14 4.75
C LEU A 202 -37.13 -35.60 4.51
N GLU A 203 -38.07 -35.82 3.59
CA GLU A 203 -38.66 -37.10 3.24
C GLU A 203 -37.72 -37.99 2.41
N LEU A 204 -36.75 -37.40 1.73
CA LEU A 204 -35.80 -38.12 0.87
C LEU A 204 -34.40 -38.29 1.48
N LYS A 205 -34.23 -38.09 2.80
CA LYS A 205 -32.94 -38.30 3.51
C LYS A 205 -32.33 -39.68 3.29
N THR A 206 -33.15 -40.71 3.07
CA THR A 206 -32.69 -42.08 2.81
C THR A 206 -31.91 -42.20 1.49
N LEU A 207 -32.11 -41.28 0.53
CA LEU A 207 -31.37 -41.24 -0.74
C LEU A 207 -29.90 -40.78 -0.57
N THR A 208 -29.52 -40.31 0.62
CA THR A 208 -28.11 -40.08 0.94
C THR A 208 -27.28 -41.36 0.96
N ALA A 209 -27.94 -42.52 1.12
CA ALA A 209 -27.33 -43.84 1.31
C ALA A 209 -26.33 -43.91 2.49
N LEU A 210 -26.43 -42.97 3.44
CA LEU A 210 -25.65 -42.99 4.66
C LEU A 210 -26.21 -44.06 5.61
N PRO A 211 -25.35 -44.74 6.40
CA PRO A 211 -25.88 -45.69 7.38
C PRO A 211 -26.68 -44.96 8.48
N PRO A 212 -27.68 -45.62 9.09
CA PRO A 212 -28.60 -44.96 10.02
C PRO A 212 -27.93 -44.24 11.19
N ALA A 213 -26.80 -44.77 11.67
CA ALA A 213 -26.03 -44.14 12.75
C ALA A 213 -25.49 -42.76 12.32
N GLN A 214 -24.94 -42.65 11.11
CA GLN A 214 -24.45 -41.40 10.54
C GLN A 214 -25.58 -40.43 10.25
N ILE A 215 -26.72 -40.89 9.73
CA ILE A 215 -27.91 -40.04 9.54
C ILE A 215 -28.32 -39.43 10.88
N ASN A 216 -28.45 -40.25 11.93
CA ASN A 216 -28.85 -39.77 13.25
C ASN A 216 -27.82 -38.81 13.87
N GLN A 217 -26.52 -39.07 13.69
CA GLN A 217 -25.45 -38.20 14.17
C GLN A 217 -25.47 -36.85 13.45
N SER A 218 -25.48 -36.85 12.11
CA SER A 218 -25.54 -35.63 11.29
C SER A 218 -26.82 -34.85 11.56
N GLN A 219 -27.97 -35.52 11.72
CA GLN A 219 -29.23 -34.85 12.05
C GLN A 219 -29.15 -34.10 13.38
N ARG A 220 -28.56 -34.70 14.43
CA ARG A 220 -28.38 -34.00 15.72
C ARG A 220 -27.50 -32.76 15.58
N ILE A 221 -26.47 -32.82 14.73
CA ILE A 221 -25.61 -31.67 14.44
C ILE A 221 -26.40 -30.59 13.71
N ILE A 222 -27.17 -30.96 12.68
CA ILE A 222 -28.05 -30.03 11.93
C ILE A 222 -29.04 -29.36 12.89
N ASP A 223 -29.73 -30.14 13.73
CA ASP A 223 -30.72 -29.64 14.69
C ASP A 223 -30.08 -28.67 15.70
N TYR A 224 -28.85 -28.96 16.14
CA TYR A 224 -28.08 -28.07 17.01
C TYR A 224 -27.75 -26.75 16.31
N LEU A 225 -27.12 -26.80 15.12
CA LEU A 225 -26.71 -25.62 14.37
C LEU A 225 -27.90 -24.74 13.95
N ARG A 226 -29.06 -25.36 13.66
CA ARG A 226 -30.29 -24.64 13.27
C ARG A 226 -31.15 -24.20 14.44
N SER A 227 -30.82 -24.55 15.67
CA SER A 227 -31.67 -24.28 16.83
C SER A 227 -32.00 -22.78 16.99
N THR A 228 -31.02 -21.91 16.74
CA THR A 228 -31.20 -20.45 16.79
C THR A 228 -32.02 -19.94 15.60
N GLU A 229 -31.77 -20.41 14.38
CA GLU A 229 -32.55 -20.10 13.18
C GLU A 229 -34.03 -20.42 13.38
N VAL A 230 -34.33 -21.66 13.82
CA VAL A 230 -35.69 -22.15 14.03
C VAL A 230 -36.42 -21.33 15.09
N ARG A 231 -35.74 -20.97 16.19
CA ARG A 231 -36.30 -20.12 17.24
C ARG A 231 -36.63 -18.72 16.70
N LEU A 232 -35.71 -18.09 15.97
CA LEU A 232 -35.90 -16.75 15.42
C LEU A 232 -37.00 -16.70 14.35
N LYS A 233 -37.09 -17.73 13.49
CA LYS A 233 -38.18 -17.88 12.51
C LYS A 233 -39.52 -18.07 13.21
N LYS A 234 -39.59 -18.90 14.24
CA LYS A 234 -40.82 -19.11 15.04
C LYS A 234 -41.27 -17.84 15.75
N ASP A 235 -40.33 -17.04 16.25
CA ASP A 235 -40.60 -15.78 16.94
C ASP A 235 -40.91 -14.61 15.96
N GLY A 236 -40.88 -14.85 14.64
CA GLY A 236 -41.10 -13.82 13.62
C GLY A 236 -39.99 -12.75 13.56
N LYS A 237 -38.81 -13.04 14.11
CA LYS A 237 -37.66 -12.13 14.18
C LYS A 237 -36.67 -12.33 13.04
N TRP A 238 -36.88 -13.33 12.19
CA TRP A 238 -36.03 -13.59 11.01
C TRP A 238 -36.23 -12.50 9.94
N GLY A 239 -35.14 -11.83 9.54
CA GLY A 239 -35.17 -10.74 8.57
C GLY A 239 -34.43 -9.49 9.07
N GLU A 240 -35.02 -8.31 8.88
CA GLU A 240 -34.37 -7.00 9.12
C GLU A 240 -33.90 -6.75 10.57
N GLN A 241 -34.37 -7.54 11.53
CA GLN A 241 -34.04 -7.38 12.96
C GLN A 241 -32.77 -8.13 13.39
N ILE A 242 -32.13 -8.90 12.49
CA ILE A 242 -30.96 -9.72 12.78
C ILE A 242 -29.71 -9.13 12.13
N ASP A 243 -28.61 -9.06 12.90
CA ASP A 243 -27.28 -8.91 12.32
C ASP A 243 -26.83 -10.26 11.78
N PHE A 244 -27.14 -10.53 10.51
CA PHE A 244 -26.86 -11.82 9.87
C PHE A 244 -25.37 -12.14 9.82
N ILE A 245 -24.49 -11.14 9.79
CA ILE A 245 -23.05 -11.38 9.81
C ILE A 245 -22.60 -11.88 11.19
N ALA A 246 -23.12 -11.30 12.26
CA ALA A 246 -22.86 -11.79 13.62
C ALA A 246 -23.41 -13.22 13.80
N TYR A 247 -24.65 -13.46 13.35
CA TYR A 247 -25.26 -14.79 13.38
C TYR A 247 -24.40 -15.84 12.65
N VAL A 248 -23.93 -15.55 11.44
CA VAL A 248 -23.06 -16.49 10.70
C VAL A 248 -21.73 -16.69 11.42
N ALA A 249 -21.10 -15.64 11.95
CA ALA A 249 -19.85 -15.79 12.70
C ALA A 249 -20.00 -16.75 13.90
N ASP A 250 -21.12 -16.69 14.63
CA ASP A 250 -21.42 -17.58 15.75
C ASP A 250 -21.56 -19.04 15.28
N ILE A 251 -22.35 -19.30 14.22
CA ILE A 251 -22.53 -20.65 13.69
C ILE A 251 -21.23 -21.22 13.11
N LEU A 252 -20.39 -20.39 12.47
CA LEU A 252 -19.07 -20.82 11.99
C LEU A 252 -18.15 -21.23 13.15
N HIS A 253 -18.25 -20.53 14.29
CA HIS A 253 -17.53 -20.91 15.50
C HIS A 253 -18.04 -22.24 16.07
N ASP A 254 -19.36 -22.46 16.10
CA ASP A 254 -19.95 -23.74 16.49
C ASP A 254 -19.49 -24.89 15.58
N ILE A 255 -19.43 -24.67 14.27
CA ILE A 255 -18.91 -25.66 13.31
C ILE A 255 -17.44 -25.97 13.61
N ASP A 256 -16.61 -24.95 13.91
CA ASP A 256 -15.20 -25.16 14.29
C ASP A 256 -15.07 -26.08 15.51
N GLN A 257 -15.92 -25.91 16.53
CA GLN A 257 -15.92 -26.74 17.73
C GLN A 257 -16.27 -28.20 17.47
N ILE A 258 -17.10 -28.46 16.45
CA ILE A 258 -17.50 -29.80 16.03
C ILE A 258 -16.40 -30.46 15.19
N MET A 259 -15.84 -29.71 14.25
CA MET A 259 -14.95 -30.22 13.20
C MET A 259 -13.49 -30.39 13.63
N TYR A 260 -13.04 -29.60 14.61
CA TYR A 260 -11.63 -29.54 15.01
C TYR A 260 -11.41 -29.93 16.46
N GLU A 261 -10.14 -30.12 16.81
CA GLU A 261 -9.67 -30.26 18.20
C GLU A 261 -8.94 -28.97 18.63
N PRO A 262 -9.18 -28.42 19.85
CA PRO A 262 -8.67 -27.10 20.23
C PRO A 262 -7.15 -26.93 20.07
N HIS A 263 -6.38 -27.99 20.38
CA HIS A 263 -4.92 -27.96 20.35
C HIS A 263 -4.34 -27.93 18.92
N LYS A 264 -5.15 -28.14 17.88
CA LYS A 264 -4.72 -28.12 16.46
C LYS A 264 -4.67 -26.71 15.85
N PHE A 265 -5.13 -25.70 16.58
CA PHE A 265 -5.04 -24.30 16.13
C PHE A 265 -3.74 -23.58 16.54
N GLY A 266 -3.01 -24.13 17.52
CA GLY A 266 -1.92 -23.44 18.22
C GLY A 266 -0.67 -23.04 17.42
N LYS A 267 -0.57 -23.36 16.12
CA LYS A 267 0.56 -22.94 15.26
C LYS A 267 0.26 -21.77 14.32
N LEU A 268 -1.02 -21.50 14.02
CA LEU A 268 -1.45 -20.34 13.22
C LEU A 268 -1.86 -19.16 14.12
N LEU A 269 -2.23 -19.46 15.36
CA LEU A 269 -2.45 -18.46 16.42
C LEU A 269 -1.11 -17.87 16.84
N GLY A 270 -0.87 -16.62 16.45
CA GLY A 270 0.37 -15.89 16.76
C GLY A 270 0.90 -15.04 15.61
N ILE A 271 0.24 -15.04 14.45
CA ILE A 271 0.51 -14.11 13.36
C ILE A 271 -0.66 -13.12 13.28
N GLU A 272 -0.40 -11.88 13.66
CA GLU A 272 -1.32 -10.76 13.48
C GLU A 272 -0.93 -9.98 12.22
N GLU A 273 -1.83 -9.89 11.25
CA GLU A 273 -1.62 -9.06 10.05
C GLU A 273 -1.90 -7.59 10.38
N LEU A 274 -0.88 -6.74 10.26
CA LEU A 274 -0.97 -5.31 10.54
C LEU A 274 -1.30 -4.50 9.28
N ALA A 275 -0.70 -4.87 8.15
CA ALA A 275 -0.93 -4.19 6.87
C ALA A 275 -0.63 -5.12 5.70
N ARG A 276 -1.35 -4.92 4.59
CA ARG A 276 -1.16 -5.66 3.35
C ARG A 276 -1.23 -4.73 2.16
N VAL A 277 -0.44 -5.03 1.14
CA VAL A 277 -0.47 -4.30 -0.13
C VAL A 277 -0.17 -5.21 -1.31
N ASN A 278 -0.89 -4.98 -2.40
CA ASN A 278 -0.65 -5.66 -3.66
C ASN A 278 0.60 -5.08 -4.35
N LEU A 279 1.49 -5.98 -4.74
CA LEU A 279 2.65 -5.74 -5.59
C LEU A 279 2.29 -6.07 -7.05
N PRO A 280 3.14 -5.68 -8.03
CA PRO A 280 2.99 -6.13 -9.40
C PRO A 280 2.97 -7.66 -9.53
N ASP A 281 2.48 -8.15 -10.67
CA ASP A 281 2.45 -9.58 -11.02
C ASP A 281 1.65 -10.46 -10.02
N ASN A 282 0.59 -9.87 -9.42
CA ASN A 282 -0.33 -10.54 -8.50
C ASN A 282 0.38 -11.10 -7.24
N ARG A 283 1.43 -10.40 -6.80
CA ARG A 283 2.12 -10.68 -5.54
C ARG A 283 1.63 -9.78 -4.43
N VAL A 284 1.88 -10.16 -3.18
CA VAL A 284 1.54 -9.37 -2.00
C VAL A 284 2.76 -9.12 -1.11
N ALA A 285 2.79 -7.95 -0.49
CA ALA A 285 3.64 -7.66 0.65
C ALA A 285 2.77 -7.62 1.91
N VAL A 286 3.17 -8.38 2.93
CA VAL A 286 2.39 -8.52 4.17
C VAL A 286 3.26 -8.11 5.36
N VAL A 287 2.73 -7.17 6.15
CA VAL A 287 3.31 -6.77 7.43
C VAL A 287 2.59 -7.51 8.53
N VAL A 288 3.36 -8.28 9.30
CA VAL A 288 2.84 -9.12 10.37
C VAL A 288 3.56 -8.87 11.68
N GLN A 289 2.87 -9.11 12.78
CA GLN A 289 3.42 -9.18 14.12
C GLN A 289 3.31 -10.61 14.63
N SER A 290 4.41 -11.11 15.18
CA SER A 290 4.47 -12.46 15.72
C SER A 290 5.61 -12.58 16.73
N ASP A 291 5.43 -13.49 17.70
CA ASP A 291 6.49 -13.89 18.63
C ASP A 291 7.53 -14.82 17.95
N MET A 292 7.21 -15.30 16.74
CA MET A 292 8.04 -16.21 15.94
C MET A 292 9.11 -15.47 15.12
N GLY A 293 10.17 -16.20 14.75
CA GLY A 293 11.21 -15.68 13.87
C GLY A 293 10.75 -15.53 12.40
N ILE A 294 11.41 -14.67 11.62
CA ILE A 294 11.03 -14.43 10.22
C ILE A 294 11.07 -15.69 9.33
N TYR A 295 11.96 -16.63 9.65
CA TYR A 295 12.06 -17.92 8.96
C TYR A 295 10.98 -18.92 9.40
N GLU A 296 10.43 -18.74 10.59
CA GLU A 296 9.37 -19.60 11.14
C GLU A 296 8.00 -19.16 10.62
N ILE A 297 7.80 -17.85 10.41
CA ILE A 297 6.58 -17.33 9.79
C ILE A 297 6.54 -17.57 8.27
N GLU A 298 7.67 -17.70 7.59
CA GLU A 298 7.69 -17.83 6.12
C GLU A 298 6.87 -19.04 5.62
N PRO A 299 7.03 -20.27 6.16
CA PRO A 299 6.17 -21.40 5.81
C PRO A 299 4.69 -21.15 6.11
N LEU A 300 4.37 -20.45 7.20
CA LEU A 300 2.99 -20.13 7.59
C LEU A 300 2.37 -19.13 6.60
N LEU A 301 3.11 -18.11 6.20
CA LEU A 301 2.67 -17.16 5.18
C LEU A 301 2.53 -17.83 3.81
N LYS A 302 3.46 -18.73 3.42
CA LYS A 302 3.32 -19.53 2.20
C LYS A 302 2.09 -20.43 2.23
N LYS A 303 1.70 -20.93 3.40
CA LYS A 303 0.47 -21.71 3.55
C LYS A 303 -0.77 -20.85 3.32
N ILE A 304 -0.84 -19.69 3.96
CA ILE A 304 -1.98 -18.75 3.88
C ILE A 304 -2.11 -18.14 2.47
N TYR A 305 -1.00 -17.63 1.94
CA TYR A 305 -0.97 -16.83 0.71
C TYR A 305 -0.56 -17.63 -0.53
N GLY A 306 -0.15 -18.89 -0.38
CA GLY A 306 0.31 -19.72 -1.49
C GLY A 306 1.50 -19.09 -2.21
N SER A 307 1.45 -19.10 -3.54
CA SER A 307 2.47 -18.49 -4.38
C SER A 307 2.37 -16.96 -4.45
N SER A 308 1.30 -16.34 -3.97
CA SER A 308 1.13 -14.88 -4.06
C SER A 308 2.05 -14.10 -3.13
N ILE A 309 2.58 -14.70 -2.07
CA ILE A 309 3.45 -13.99 -1.13
C ILE A 309 4.79 -13.61 -1.77
N GLY A 310 5.01 -12.31 -1.93
CA GLY A 310 6.25 -11.76 -2.48
C GLY A 310 7.22 -11.29 -1.40
N LEU A 311 6.71 -10.58 -0.40
CA LEU A 311 7.50 -9.93 0.64
C LEU A 311 6.86 -10.13 2.02
N ALA A 312 7.64 -10.60 2.99
CA ALA A 312 7.23 -10.64 4.40
C ALA A 312 7.95 -9.55 5.18
N ILE A 313 7.19 -8.82 6.00
CA ILE A 313 7.70 -7.80 6.90
C ILE A 313 7.27 -8.20 8.31
N LEU A 314 8.21 -8.66 9.14
CA LEU A 314 7.98 -9.03 10.52
C LEU A 314 8.26 -7.85 11.45
N ARG A 315 7.26 -7.42 12.22
CA ARG A 315 7.40 -6.51 13.35
C ARG A 315 7.86 -7.29 14.58
N ARG A 316 9.05 -6.97 15.09
CA ARG A 316 9.58 -7.53 16.35
C ARG A 316 9.23 -6.66 17.56
N THR A 317 9.26 -5.35 17.37
CA THR A 317 8.87 -4.36 18.39
C THR A 317 8.13 -3.20 17.69
N PRO A 318 7.55 -2.24 18.43
CA PRO A 318 6.86 -1.11 17.81
C PRO A 318 7.66 -0.34 16.76
N THR A 319 8.99 -0.33 16.88
CA THR A 319 9.92 0.41 16.03
C THR A 319 10.94 -0.48 15.31
N ALA A 320 10.88 -1.81 15.46
CA ALA A 320 11.83 -2.73 14.86
C ALA A 320 11.16 -3.74 13.91
N TYR A 321 11.62 -3.75 12.66
CA TYR A 321 11.08 -4.60 11.59
C TYR A 321 12.19 -5.38 10.90
N THR A 322 11.87 -6.60 10.47
CA THR A 322 12.70 -7.43 9.59
C THR A 322 11.97 -7.63 8.27
N LEU A 323 12.63 -7.37 7.15
CA LEU A 323 12.10 -7.55 5.81
C LEU A 323 12.74 -8.77 5.18
N ARG A 324 11.94 -9.58 4.46
CA ARG A 324 12.42 -10.73 3.72
C ARG A 324 11.67 -10.87 2.41
N GLN A 325 12.44 -10.89 1.32
CA GLN A 325 11.92 -11.19 0.00
C GLN A 325 11.72 -12.71 -0.11
N ILE A 326 10.46 -13.13 -0.19
CA ILE A 326 10.09 -14.55 -0.27
C ILE A 326 10.10 -15.02 -1.72
N ASP A 327 9.61 -14.20 -2.65
CA ASP A 327 9.65 -14.51 -4.08
C ASP A 327 10.92 -13.92 -4.72
N PRO A 328 11.88 -14.77 -5.13
CA PRO A 328 13.10 -14.31 -5.79
C PRO A 328 12.85 -13.75 -7.20
N PHE A 329 11.67 -13.97 -7.80
CA PHE A 329 11.32 -13.52 -9.15
C PHE A 329 10.62 -12.15 -9.18
N LEU A 330 10.44 -11.49 -8.04
CA LEU A 330 9.98 -10.10 -8.01
C LEU A 330 10.91 -9.21 -8.83
N ARG A 331 10.33 -8.30 -9.62
CA ARG A 331 11.06 -7.35 -10.47
C ARG A 331 11.63 -6.17 -9.67
N GLY A 332 12.58 -6.46 -8.80
CA GLY A 332 13.27 -5.52 -7.92
C GLY A 332 13.96 -6.26 -6.78
N SER A 333 14.66 -5.52 -5.91
CA SER A 333 15.30 -6.11 -4.73
C SER A 333 15.02 -5.30 -3.47
N LEU A 334 15.37 -5.86 -2.32
CA LEU A 334 15.23 -5.14 -1.06
C LEU A 334 16.06 -3.86 -1.00
N GLU A 335 17.13 -3.72 -1.78
CA GLU A 335 17.88 -2.46 -1.88
C GLU A 335 17.00 -1.28 -2.32
N ASP A 336 16.13 -1.48 -3.31
CA ASP A 336 15.19 -0.44 -3.76
C ASP A 336 14.17 -0.11 -2.64
N VAL A 337 13.75 -1.13 -1.87
CA VAL A 337 12.89 -0.95 -0.70
C VAL A 337 13.61 -0.15 0.38
N TYR A 338 14.86 -0.46 0.71
CA TYR A 338 15.64 0.27 1.70
C TYR A 338 15.84 1.73 1.30
N GLU A 339 16.18 2.01 0.04
CA GLU A 339 16.31 3.38 -0.47
C GLU A 339 15.00 4.16 -0.27
N LYS A 340 13.87 3.54 -0.61
CA LYS A 340 12.56 4.16 -0.46
C LYS A 340 12.18 4.40 1.01
N LEU A 341 12.35 3.40 1.88
CA LEU A 341 12.04 3.53 3.30
C LEU A 341 12.96 4.56 3.99
N ASN A 342 14.25 4.62 3.62
CA ASN A 342 15.19 5.63 4.14
C ASN A 342 14.80 7.06 3.76
N PHE A 343 14.12 7.26 2.63
CA PHE A 343 13.56 8.54 2.21
C PHE A 343 12.26 8.91 2.95
N LEU A 344 11.43 7.91 3.25
CA LEU A 344 10.17 8.11 3.97
C LEU A 344 10.36 8.31 5.48
N ASP A 345 11.32 7.60 6.09
CA ASP A 345 11.44 7.48 7.54
C ASP A 345 11.95 8.77 8.22
N PRO A 346 11.16 9.39 9.12
CA PRO A 346 11.56 10.56 9.88
C PRO A 346 12.71 10.33 10.87
N ALA A 347 12.97 9.08 11.29
CA ALA A 347 14.11 8.75 12.15
C ALA A 347 15.42 8.78 11.36
N VAL A 348 15.37 8.35 10.09
CA VAL A 348 16.55 8.22 9.23
C VAL A 348 16.83 9.51 8.48
N LYS A 349 15.83 10.09 7.80
CA LYS A 349 15.98 11.29 6.94
C LYS A 349 17.13 11.14 5.93
N CYS A 350 17.25 9.99 5.28
CA CYS A 350 18.35 9.63 4.37
C CYS A 350 19.77 9.67 4.97
N ARG A 351 19.94 9.55 6.30
CA ARG A 351 21.26 9.53 6.94
C ARG A 351 21.95 8.17 6.84
N THR A 352 23.28 8.17 6.98
CA THR A 352 24.14 7.01 6.64
C THR A 352 24.46 6.07 7.79
N ARG A 353 24.34 6.50 9.06
CA ARG A 353 24.79 5.69 10.21
C ARG A 353 23.75 4.69 10.69
N ASP A 354 22.50 5.12 10.86
CA ASP A 354 21.40 4.28 11.34
C ASP A 354 20.24 4.36 10.33
N ARG A 355 20.07 3.30 9.53
CA ARG A 355 19.19 3.30 8.35
C ARG A 355 18.60 1.91 8.08
N TRP A 356 17.54 1.85 7.29
CA TRP A 356 17.06 0.61 6.69
C TRP A 356 18.15 0.00 5.82
N GLY A 357 18.40 -1.30 5.96
CA GLY A 357 19.45 -2.01 5.23
C GLY A 357 19.54 -3.49 5.54
N GLY A 358 20.38 -4.19 4.79
CA GLY A 358 20.55 -5.64 4.86
C GLY A 358 21.18 -6.16 3.56
N SER A 359 21.01 -7.45 3.31
CA SER A 359 21.25 -8.06 2.00
C SER A 359 20.04 -7.85 1.07
N SER A 360 20.17 -8.33 -0.17
CA SER A 360 19.13 -8.26 -1.20
C SER A 360 17.91 -9.11 -0.90
N ASP A 361 18.04 -10.11 -0.01
CA ASP A 361 17.01 -11.09 0.35
C ASP A 361 16.47 -10.93 1.78
N ILE A 362 17.26 -10.35 2.69
CA ILE A 362 16.84 -10.08 4.07
C ILE A 362 17.49 -8.82 4.64
N GLY A 363 16.72 -8.05 5.41
CA GLY A 363 17.24 -6.88 6.14
C GLY A 363 16.28 -6.40 7.19
N GLY A 364 16.44 -5.14 7.61
CA GLY A 364 15.61 -4.60 8.67
C GLY A 364 15.65 -3.09 8.80
N SER A 365 14.89 -2.64 9.80
CA SER A 365 14.79 -1.24 10.21
C SER A 365 16.12 -0.73 10.82
N PRO A 366 16.25 0.60 11.00
CA PRO A 366 17.32 1.19 11.79
C PRO A 366 17.44 0.51 13.17
N ARG A 367 18.66 0.33 13.67
CA ARG A 367 18.97 -0.41 14.90
C ARG A 367 18.95 0.47 16.14
N ASP A 368 19.43 1.71 16.04
CA ASP A 368 19.63 2.55 17.22
C ASP A 368 18.32 3.26 17.60
N GLN A 369 17.72 4.00 16.67
CA GLN A 369 16.48 4.75 16.94
C GLN A 369 15.21 3.97 16.59
N GLY A 370 15.35 2.88 15.83
CA GLY A 370 14.22 2.21 15.20
C GLY A 370 13.54 3.08 14.14
N THR A 371 12.54 2.52 13.46
CA THR A 371 11.72 3.27 12.52
C THR A 371 10.62 4.06 13.22
N LYS A 372 10.24 5.20 12.63
CA LYS A 372 9.03 5.95 12.99
C LYS A 372 7.88 5.77 11.99
N LEU A 373 8.04 4.87 11.02
CA LEU A 373 7.01 4.54 10.05
C LEU A 373 5.96 3.60 10.65
N THR A 374 4.70 3.80 10.28
CA THR A 374 3.63 2.85 10.61
C THR A 374 3.69 1.60 9.72
N PRO A 375 3.06 0.47 10.10
CA PRO A 375 2.95 -0.71 9.25
C PRO A 375 2.43 -0.41 7.84
N GLU A 376 1.43 0.46 7.73
CA GLU A 376 0.80 0.86 6.46
C GLU A 376 1.77 1.68 5.60
N GLU A 377 2.55 2.56 6.22
CA GLU A 377 3.56 3.37 5.52
C GLU A 377 4.71 2.50 5.01
N ILE A 378 5.12 1.48 5.79
CA ILE A 378 6.14 0.51 5.37
C ILE A 378 5.62 -0.29 4.17
N ALA A 379 4.39 -0.85 4.28
CA ALA A 379 3.76 -1.57 3.18
C ALA A 379 3.68 -0.71 1.92
N LYS A 380 3.15 0.52 2.03
CA LYS A 380 3.07 1.48 0.92
C LYS A 380 4.46 1.77 0.33
N GLY A 381 5.49 1.97 1.17
CA GLY A 381 6.87 2.15 0.74
C GLY A 381 7.40 0.97 -0.08
N CYS A 382 7.12 -0.26 0.35
CA CYS A 382 7.47 -1.48 -0.39
C CYS A 382 6.79 -1.51 -1.76
N ARG A 383 5.47 -1.23 -1.83
CA ARG A 383 4.76 -1.15 -3.12
C ARG A 383 5.37 -0.10 -4.04
N GLU A 384 5.65 1.09 -3.53
CA GLU A 384 6.23 2.18 -4.33
C GLU A 384 7.65 1.85 -4.83
N ALA A 385 8.40 0.99 -4.14
CA ALA A 385 9.71 0.53 -4.59
C ALA A 385 9.61 -0.47 -5.76
N PHE A 386 8.65 -1.39 -5.73
CA PHE A 386 8.46 -2.38 -6.80
C PHE A 386 7.61 -1.87 -7.96
N GLN A 387 6.79 -0.84 -7.75
CA GLN A 387 5.91 -0.30 -8.78
C GLN A 387 6.69 0.63 -9.71
N LYS A 388 6.84 0.24 -10.98
CA LYS A 388 7.28 1.15 -12.04
C LYS A 388 6.16 2.12 -12.38
N TYR A 389 6.40 3.42 -12.21
CA TYR A 389 5.49 4.45 -12.66
C TYR A 389 5.42 4.48 -14.19
N SER A 390 4.22 4.57 -14.73
CA SER A 390 4.04 4.69 -16.18
C SER A 390 4.53 6.06 -16.67
N PHE A 391 4.93 6.14 -17.93
CA PHE A 391 5.28 7.41 -18.56
C PHE A 391 4.18 8.46 -18.40
N VAL A 392 2.91 8.06 -18.51
CA VAL A 392 1.74 8.94 -18.30
C VAL A 392 1.74 9.54 -16.90
N GLN A 393 2.03 8.75 -15.87
CA GLN A 393 2.08 9.25 -14.49
C GLN A 393 3.24 10.23 -14.29
N GLN A 394 4.40 9.96 -14.87
CA GLN A 394 5.55 10.87 -14.83
C GLN A 394 5.24 12.21 -15.52
N THR A 395 4.56 12.16 -16.68
CA THR A 395 4.14 13.36 -17.42
C THR A 395 3.09 14.18 -16.65
N LEU A 396 2.10 13.53 -16.03
CA LEU A 396 1.12 14.21 -15.18
C LEU A 396 1.76 14.90 -13.98
N GLN A 397 2.74 14.25 -13.34
CA GLN A 397 3.49 14.87 -12.25
C GLN A 397 4.34 16.04 -12.74
N PHE A 398 5.00 15.89 -13.88
CA PHE A 398 5.76 16.98 -14.48
C PHE A 398 4.85 18.18 -14.76
N PHE A 399 3.66 17.95 -15.34
CA PHE A 399 2.66 19.01 -15.57
C PHE A 399 2.26 19.72 -14.27
N LEU A 400 1.96 18.98 -13.20
CA LEU A 400 1.63 19.58 -11.89
C LEU A 400 2.76 20.47 -11.37
N VAL A 401 4.01 20.03 -11.52
CA VAL A 401 5.19 20.79 -11.08
C VAL A 401 5.39 22.02 -11.96
N THR A 402 5.16 21.94 -13.27
CA THR A 402 5.16 23.09 -14.18
C THR A 402 4.12 24.13 -13.78
N VAL A 403 2.87 23.71 -13.52
CA VAL A 403 1.80 24.61 -13.07
C VAL A 403 2.15 25.27 -11.75
N SER A 404 2.74 24.51 -10.81
CA SER A 404 3.19 25.04 -9.51
C SER A 404 4.30 26.08 -9.68
N ALA A 405 5.26 25.82 -10.59
CA ALA A 405 6.34 26.75 -10.90
C ALA A 405 5.82 28.05 -11.52
N VAL A 406 4.97 27.95 -12.55
CA VAL A 406 4.36 29.11 -13.22
C VAL A 406 3.49 29.89 -12.23
N GLY A 407 2.68 29.21 -11.42
CA GLY A 407 1.84 29.83 -10.40
C GLY A 407 2.66 30.61 -9.36
N ALA A 408 3.76 30.04 -8.86
CA ALA A 408 4.65 30.72 -7.91
C ALA A 408 5.30 31.97 -8.52
N LEU A 409 5.83 31.83 -9.75
CA LEU A 409 6.50 32.93 -10.46
C LEU A 409 5.52 34.07 -10.81
N ALA A 410 4.34 33.74 -11.34
CA ALA A 410 3.32 34.72 -11.69
C ALA A 410 2.76 35.42 -10.44
N ALA A 411 2.51 34.69 -9.35
CA ALA A 411 2.06 35.28 -8.10
C ALA A 411 3.13 36.21 -7.49
N ALA A 412 4.40 35.82 -7.56
CA ALA A 412 5.50 36.66 -7.09
C ALA A 412 5.61 37.97 -7.90
N GLU A 413 5.47 37.89 -9.23
CA GLU A 413 5.49 39.06 -10.11
C GLU A 413 4.30 39.99 -9.83
N LEU A 414 3.08 39.45 -9.83
CA LEU A 414 1.86 40.22 -9.55
C LEU A 414 1.89 40.88 -8.18
N PHE A 415 2.38 40.17 -7.15
CA PHE A 415 2.50 40.71 -5.80
C PHE A 415 3.55 41.82 -5.73
N SER A 416 4.70 41.64 -6.39
CA SER A 416 5.76 42.64 -6.45
C SER A 416 5.28 43.92 -7.14
N GLY A 417 4.55 43.80 -8.25
CA GLY A 417 4.02 44.95 -8.99
C GLY A 417 2.84 45.66 -8.31
N ALA A 418 1.90 44.93 -7.73
CA ALA A 418 0.63 45.49 -7.25
C ALA A 418 0.60 45.82 -5.74
N HIS A 419 1.42 45.14 -4.94
CA HIS A 419 1.26 45.16 -3.48
C HIS A 419 2.54 45.47 -2.70
N TRP A 420 3.74 45.44 -3.30
CA TRP A 420 4.99 45.65 -2.58
C TRP A 420 5.25 47.12 -2.22
N HIS A 421 4.80 47.52 -1.01
CA HIS A 421 4.96 48.89 -0.49
C HIS A 421 5.51 48.93 0.94
N PRO A 422 6.73 48.39 1.19
CA PRO A 422 7.29 48.25 2.53
C PRO A 422 7.46 49.58 3.26
N GLY A 423 7.77 50.67 2.55
CA GLY A 423 7.84 52.01 3.14
C GLY A 423 6.53 52.48 3.77
N LYS A 424 5.38 52.06 3.21
CA LYS A 424 4.04 52.32 3.78
C LYS A 424 3.72 51.36 4.93
N TRP A 425 4.20 50.12 4.87
CA TRP A 425 3.91 49.11 5.90
C TRP A 425 4.63 49.38 7.22
N PHE A 426 5.87 49.89 7.16
CA PHE A 426 6.73 50.05 8.33
C PHE A 426 6.91 51.51 8.79
N ASN A 427 6.24 52.47 8.16
CA ASN A 427 6.41 53.91 8.41
C ASN A 427 7.89 54.36 8.43
N ALA A 428 8.73 53.71 7.63
CA ALA A 428 10.18 53.86 7.63
C ALA A 428 10.70 54.14 6.21
N PRO A 429 10.66 55.41 5.75
CA PRO A 429 11.03 55.79 4.39
C PRO A 429 12.53 55.58 4.08
N SER A 430 13.39 55.36 5.08
CA SER A 430 14.80 55.00 4.89
C SER A 430 15.03 53.56 4.42
N LEU A 431 14.06 52.64 4.60
CA LEU A 431 14.09 51.30 4.01
C LEU A 431 13.91 51.33 2.48
N ASN A 432 13.58 52.50 1.91
CA ASN A 432 13.18 52.63 0.52
C ASN A 432 14.28 52.34 -0.51
N THR A 433 15.56 52.39 -0.15
CA THR A 433 16.63 52.26 -1.17
C THR A 433 17.03 50.81 -1.44
N ILE A 434 17.05 49.96 -0.42
CA ILE A 434 17.48 48.55 -0.55
C ILE A 434 16.28 47.63 -0.78
N VAL A 435 15.15 47.89 -0.10
CA VAL A 435 13.95 47.02 -0.16
C VAL A 435 13.12 47.29 -1.43
N PHE A 436 13.39 48.38 -2.16
CA PHE A 436 12.75 48.64 -3.46
C PHE A 436 13.53 48.08 -4.64
N ASP A 437 14.69 47.45 -4.43
CA ASP A 437 15.39 46.78 -5.53
C ASP A 437 14.50 45.67 -6.12
N PRO A 438 14.13 45.73 -7.42
CA PRO A 438 13.17 44.79 -8.01
C PRO A 438 13.55 43.32 -7.82
N TYR A 439 14.85 43.00 -7.81
CA TYR A 439 15.32 41.63 -7.58
C TYR A 439 15.07 41.19 -6.14
N VAL A 440 15.26 42.08 -5.17
CA VAL A 440 14.97 41.82 -3.76
C VAL A 440 13.47 41.62 -3.55
N GLN A 441 12.61 42.49 -4.12
CA GLN A 441 11.15 42.37 -4.00
C GLN A 441 10.66 41.02 -4.54
N PHE A 442 11.03 40.72 -5.79
CA PHE A 442 10.62 39.49 -6.47
C PHE A 442 11.13 38.26 -5.72
N SER A 443 12.38 38.26 -5.25
CA SER A 443 12.94 37.14 -4.50
C SER A 443 12.17 36.86 -3.21
N ILE A 444 11.82 37.90 -2.44
CA ILE A 444 11.06 37.72 -1.19
C ILE A 444 9.64 37.22 -1.49
N ALA A 445 8.97 37.80 -2.50
CA ALA A 445 7.66 37.34 -2.93
C ALA A 445 7.70 35.87 -3.39
N LEU A 446 8.71 35.49 -4.16
CA LEU A 446 8.89 34.12 -4.65
C LEU A 446 9.14 33.15 -3.49
N ILE A 447 9.97 33.51 -2.51
CA ILE A 447 10.19 32.70 -1.31
C ILE A 447 8.86 32.50 -0.58
N PHE A 448 8.07 33.56 -0.39
CA PHE A 448 6.78 33.49 0.29
C PHE A 448 5.79 32.53 -0.38
N PHE A 449 5.55 32.68 -1.69
CA PHE A 449 4.65 31.78 -2.42
C PHE A 449 5.19 30.35 -2.52
N THR A 450 6.51 30.18 -2.64
CA THR A 450 7.16 28.86 -2.59
C THR A 450 6.96 28.20 -1.24
N THR A 451 7.02 28.94 -0.13
CA THR A 451 6.74 28.44 1.22
C THR A 451 5.27 28.03 1.37
N ILE A 452 4.32 28.75 0.77
CA ILE A 452 2.90 28.34 0.75
C ILE A 452 2.75 26.99 0.05
N ILE A 453 3.35 26.83 -1.14
CA ILE A 453 3.31 25.55 -1.86
C ILE A 453 3.91 24.44 -0.99
N LEU A 454 5.09 24.67 -0.40
CA LEU A 454 5.73 23.71 0.49
C LEU A 454 4.85 23.33 1.69
N ALA A 455 4.18 24.29 2.32
CA ALA A 455 3.29 24.03 3.46
C ALA A 455 2.15 23.08 3.08
N VAL A 456 1.60 23.25 1.86
CA VAL A 456 0.54 22.38 1.31
C VAL A 456 1.07 20.97 1.01
N VAL A 457 2.23 20.85 0.36
CA VAL A 457 2.70 19.54 -0.16
C VAL A 457 3.54 18.73 0.83
N SER A 458 4.14 19.37 1.84
CA SER A 458 5.15 18.69 2.65
C SER A 458 4.61 17.79 3.75
N HIS A 459 3.38 18.01 4.24
CA HIS A 459 2.80 17.25 5.36
C HIS A 459 3.78 17.03 6.53
N ARG A 460 4.55 18.07 6.91
CA ARG A 460 5.62 18.05 7.94
C ARG A 460 6.87 17.21 7.61
N ARG A 461 7.03 16.73 6.37
CA ARG A 461 8.20 15.98 5.88
C ARG A 461 9.21 16.85 5.15
N LEU A 462 9.63 17.95 5.78
CA LEU A 462 10.49 18.96 5.17
C LEU A 462 11.83 18.42 4.63
N TRP A 463 12.36 17.33 5.20
CA TRP A 463 13.62 16.71 4.74
C TRP A 463 13.51 16.14 3.32
N GLN A 464 12.33 15.69 2.89
CA GLN A 464 12.10 15.20 1.54
C GLN A 464 12.26 16.31 0.49
N PHE A 465 12.03 17.55 0.90
CA PHE A 465 12.25 18.78 0.13
C PHE A 465 13.62 19.41 0.39
N GLY A 466 14.51 18.72 1.12
CA GLY A 466 15.91 19.11 1.26
C GLY A 466 16.18 20.14 2.33
N ILE A 467 15.19 20.41 3.17
CA ILE A 467 15.32 21.30 4.32
C ILE A 467 15.93 20.49 5.46
N ILE A 468 17.22 20.20 5.29
CA ILE A 468 18.06 19.46 6.21
C ILE A 468 19.52 19.87 5.98
N SER A 469 20.36 19.73 6.99
CA SER A 469 21.80 19.92 6.83
C SER A 469 22.38 18.94 5.80
N PRO A 470 23.34 19.39 4.96
CA PRO A 470 23.90 18.56 3.90
C PRO A 470 24.68 17.37 4.43
N VAL A 471 24.63 16.26 3.69
CA VAL A 471 25.28 14.99 4.01
C VAL A 471 26.41 14.70 3.02
N GLY A 472 27.53 14.17 3.52
CA GLY A 472 28.68 13.84 2.70
C GLY A 472 29.42 15.07 2.13
N LYS A 473 30.53 14.82 1.41
CA LYS A 473 31.37 15.86 0.79
C LYS A 473 31.55 15.71 -0.72
N ASN A 474 31.11 14.58 -1.29
CA ASN A 474 31.36 14.25 -2.71
C ASN A 474 30.65 15.21 -3.69
N TRP A 475 29.65 15.97 -3.23
CA TRP A 475 28.98 16.97 -4.06
C TRP A 475 29.87 18.18 -4.39
N TRP A 476 30.98 18.40 -3.66
CA TRP A 476 31.95 19.46 -3.98
C TRP A 476 32.65 19.26 -5.33
N PHE A 477 32.78 18.02 -5.81
CA PHE A 477 33.40 17.74 -7.12
C PHE A 477 32.62 18.32 -8.30
N ILE A 478 31.36 18.73 -8.10
CA ILE A 478 30.51 19.33 -9.12
C ILE A 478 30.76 20.84 -9.28
N LEU A 479 31.41 21.49 -8.30
CA LEU A 479 31.61 22.94 -8.28
C LEU A 479 32.28 23.51 -9.55
N PRO A 480 33.39 22.95 -10.08
CA PRO A 480 34.03 23.51 -11.27
C PRO A 480 33.11 23.51 -12.50
N ALA A 481 32.34 22.44 -12.69
CA ALA A 481 31.40 22.33 -13.80
C ALA A 481 30.23 23.32 -13.66
N ALA A 482 29.73 23.52 -12.44
CA ALA A 482 28.71 24.52 -12.16
C ALA A 482 29.20 25.96 -12.41
N ILE A 483 30.43 26.29 -12.02
CA ILE A 483 31.03 27.61 -12.29
C ILE A 483 31.19 27.84 -13.80
N LEU A 484 31.69 26.85 -14.55
CA LEU A 484 31.80 26.97 -16.02
C LEU A 484 30.44 27.19 -16.71
N ALA A 485 29.41 26.44 -16.29
CA ALA A 485 28.06 26.63 -16.82
C ALA A 485 27.46 27.98 -16.43
N ALA A 486 27.82 28.53 -15.26
CA ALA A 486 27.43 29.88 -14.85
C ALA A 486 28.08 30.97 -15.73
N PHE A 487 29.38 30.86 -16.02
CA PHE A 487 30.07 31.76 -16.96
C PHE A 487 29.48 31.70 -18.38
N ALA A 488 28.95 30.55 -18.79
CA ALA A 488 28.21 30.40 -20.04
C ALA A 488 26.80 31.02 -20.02
N GLY A 489 26.40 31.68 -18.92
CA GLY A 489 25.10 32.33 -18.75
C GLY A 489 24.01 31.46 -18.12
N GLY A 490 24.38 30.33 -17.51
CA GLY A 490 23.41 29.40 -16.90
C GLY A 490 22.96 29.77 -15.48
N ALA A 491 23.67 30.65 -14.78
CA ALA A 491 23.31 31.11 -13.44
C ALA A 491 22.42 32.35 -13.50
N TRP A 492 21.43 32.42 -12.60
CA TRP A 492 20.60 33.61 -12.47
C TRP A 492 21.29 34.61 -11.54
N ALA A 493 21.88 35.66 -12.12
CA ALA A 493 22.62 36.69 -11.40
C ALA A 493 21.94 38.07 -11.57
N PRO A 494 22.08 38.97 -10.57
CA PRO A 494 21.69 40.37 -10.75
C PRO A 494 22.55 41.02 -11.85
N VAL A 495 21.91 41.79 -12.74
CA VAL A 495 22.61 42.53 -13.81
C VAL A 495 22.78 43.97 -13.36
N GLU A 496 24.00 44.51 -13.42
CA GLU A 496 24.24 45.92 -13.10
C GLU A 496 23.57 46.83 -14.15
N HIS A 497 22.78 47.79 -13.68
CA HIS A 497 22.29 48.87 -14.54
C HIS A 497 23.45 49.83 -14.87
N PRO A 498 23.72 50.10 -16.16
CA PRO A 498 24.82 50.98 -16.59
C PRO A 498 24.69 52.45 -16.15
N SER A 499 23.60 52.83 -15.48
CA SER A 499 23.32 54.17 -14.97
C SER A 499 23.89 54.45 -13.57
N TYR A 500 24.39 53.46 -12.83
CA TYR A 500 25.00 53.68 -11.50
C TYR A 500 26.53 53.68 -11.60
N ARG A 501 27.16 54.85 -11.45
CA ARG A 501 28.62 55.03 -11.55
C ARG A 501 29.43 54.47 -10.36
N ILE A 502 28.76 53.96 -9.32
CA ILE A 502 29.37 53.18 -8.23
C ILE A 502 28.33 52.10 -7.86
N PRO A 503 28.66 50.81 -7.91
CA PRO A 503 27.75 49.77 -7.43
C PRO A 503 27.42 50.06 -5.96
N ASP A 504 26.14 50.16 -5.62
CA ASP A 504 25.75 50.03 -4.21
C ASP A 504 26.02 48.58 -3.83
N ILE A 505 27.25 48.31 -3.37
CA ILE A 505 27.75 46.97 -3.05
C ILE A 505 26.76 46.25 -2.12
N SER A 506 26.07 46.97 -1.25
CA SER A 506 25.06 46.40 -0.36
C SER A 506 23.88 45.78 -1.10
N ARG A 507 23.40 46.42 -2.18
CA ARG A 507 22.31 45.90 -3.03
C ARG A 507 22.78 44.74 -3.89
N LEU A 508 23.98 44.84 -4.46
CA LEU A 508 24.56 43.78 -5.27
C LEU A 508 24.79 42.51 -4.45
N LEU A 509 25.29 42.64 -3.23
CA LEU A 509 25.45 41.53 -2.30
C LEU A 509 24.10 40.94 -1.89
N LEU A 510 23.12 41.77 -1.55
CA LEU A 510 21.80 41.30 -1.11
C LEU A 510 21.04 40.57 -2.23
N SER A 511 20.98 41.16 -3.43
CA SER A 511 20.36 40.54 -4.61
C SER A 511 21.12 39.29 -5.06
N GLY A 512 22.46 39.32 -5.03
CA GLY A 512 23.32 38.18 -5.30
C GLY A 512 23.15 37.01 -4.32
N MET A 513 22.66 37.26 -3.10
CA MET A 513 22.31 36.22 -2.13
C MET A 513 20.85 35.74 -2.27
N LEU A 514 19.91 36.67 -2.39
CA LEU A 514 18.48 36.34 -2.39
C LEU A 514 18.01 35.64 -3.66
N LEU A 515 18.53 36.03 -4.83
CA LEU A 515 18.14 35.43 -6.11
C LEU A 515 18.50 33.93 -6.17
N PRO A 516 19.75 33.51 -5.92
CA PRO A 516 20.09 32.08 -5.84
C PRO A 516 19.29 31.35 -4.78
N PHE A 517 19.02 31.98 -3.62
CA PHE A 517 18.24 31.33 -2.58
C PHE A 517 16.81 31.06 -3.04
N ALA A 518 16.13 32.07 -3.59
CA ALA A 518 14.76 31.96 -4.07
C ALA A 518 14.64 30.93 -5.19
N SER A 519 15.60 30.91 -6.14
CA SER A 519 15.61 29.94 -7.23
C SER A 519 15.86 28.52 -6.74
N GLU A 520 16.85 28.30 -5.88
CA GLU A 520 17.15 26.96 -5.38
C GLU A 520 16.05 26.45 -4.45
N TYR A 521 15.42 27.33 -3.67
CA TYR A 521 14.30 26.97 -2.83
C TYR A 521 13.09 26.49 -3.66
N LEU A 522 12.77 27.19 -4.76
CA LEU A 522 11.72 26.74 -5.69
C LEU A 522 12.12 25.46 -6.41
N PHE A 523 13.20 25.49 -7.20
CA PHE A 523 13.51 24.41 -8.14
C PHE A 523 14.06 23.16 -7.45
N ARG A 524 14.99 23.30 -6.49
CA ARG A 524 15.72 22.16 -5.87
C ARG A 524 15.14 21.79 -4.50
N GLY A 525 14.47 22.74 -3.85
CA GLY A 525 13.68 22.50 -2.64
C GLY A 525 12.32 21.88 -2.97
N VAL A 526 11.40 22.71 -3.47
CA VAL A 526 9.99 22.35 -3.64
C VAL A 526 9.73 21.47 -4.86
N LEU A 527 10.03 21.95 -6.07
CA LEU A 527 9.68 21.27 -7.32
C LEU A 527 10.38 19.92 -7.47
N HIS A 528 11.70 19.88 -7.21
CA HIS A 528 12.46 18.61 -7.17
C HIS A 528 11.92 17.67 -6.10
N GLY A 529 11.61 18.19 -4.91
CA GLY A 529 11.02 17.43 -3.81
C GLY A 529 9.69 16.76 -4.19
N ILE A 530 8.80 17.45 -4.92
CA ILE A 530 7.54 16.89 -5.42
C ILE A 530 7.81 15.71 -6.38
N LEU A 531 8.73 15.86 -7.33
CA LEU A 531 9.08 14.79 -8.28
C LEU A 531 9.79 13.61 -7.59
N ALA A 532 10.62 13.89 -6.60
CA ALA A 532 11.38 12.89 -5.84
C ALA A 532 10.47 11.97 -5.00
N GLN A 533 9.25 12.39 -4.65
CA GLN A 533 8.31 11.53 -3.92
C GLN A 533 7.99 10.22 -4.65
N LYS A 534 8.04 10.20 -5.98
CA LYS A 534 7.67 9.02 -6.79
C LYS A 534 8.79 8.52 -7.71
N SER A 535 9.99 9.08 -7.57
CA SER A 535 11.11 8.77 -8.46
C SER A 535 12.35 8.44 -7.65
N LYS A 536 13.16 7.51 -8.17
CA LYS A 536 14.48 7.21 -7.62
C LYS A 536 15.40 8.43 -7.77
N ILE A 537 16.04 8.83 -6.69
CA ILE A 537 17.03 9.92 -6.63
C ILE A 537 18.37 9.37 -6.17
N GLN A 538 19.46 10.08 -6.45
CA GLN A 538 20.77 9.68 -5.93
C GLN A 538 20.83 9.80 -4.40
N SER A 539 21.77 9.07 -3.80
CA SER A 539 22.17 9.23 -2.40
C SER A 539 23.66 9.51 -2.29
N CYS A 540 24.11 9.93 -1.12
CA CYS A 540 25.54 10.18 -0.87
C CYS A 540 26.42 8.94 -1.16
N SER A 541 25.88 7.73 -1.00
CA SER A 541 26.58 6.46 -1.21
C SER A 541 26.22 5.74 -2.52
N SER A 542 25.24 6.20 -3.29
CA SER A 542 24.85 5.53 -4.55
C SER A 542 25.85 5.80 -5.68
N LYS A 543 25.81 4.98 -6.74
CA LYS A 543 26.47 5.31 -8.01
C LYS A 543 25.88 6.60 -8.59
N PHE A 544 26.66 7.30 -9.42
CA PHE A 544 26.20 8.48 -10.13
C PHE A 544 25.24 8.09 -11.26
N PHE A 545 24.11 8.77 -11.33
CA PHE A 545 23.16 8.70 -12.44
C PHE A 545 22.36 10.00 -12.49
N ILE A 546 21.69 10.28 -13.61
CA ILE A 546 20.80 11.44 -13.72
C ILE A 546 19.38 10.99 -13.45
N SER A 547 18.75 11.53 -12.41
CA SER A 547 17.38 11.20 -12.03
C SER A 547 16.37 11.97 -12.89
N TRP A 548 15.16 11.41 -13.01
CA TRP A 548 14.03 12.11 -13.64
C TRP A 548 13.68 13.46 -12.95
N PRO A 549 13.61 13.54 -11.60
CA PRO A 549 13.44 14.83 -10.90
C PRO A 549 14.46 15.89 -11.28
N ASN A 550 15.72 15.49 -11.47
CA ASN A 550 16.79 16.41 -11.87
C ASN A 550 16.57 16.92 -13.31
N VAL A 551 16.28 16.02 -14.26
CA VAL A 551 15.99 16.43 -15.65
C VAL A 551 14.78 17.35 -15.71
N GLY A 552 13.67 16.99 -15.05
CA GLY A 552 12.45 17.78 -15.07
C GLY A 552 12.67 19.20 -14.53
N THR A 553 13.30 19.34 -13.37
CA THR A 553 13.58 20.67 -12.81
C THR A 553 14.62 21.45 -13.61
N ALA A 554 15.54 20.77 -14.31
CA ALA A 554 16.47 21.42 -15.23
C ALA A 554 15.83 21.98 -16.49
N LEU A 555 14.86 21.28 -17.06
CA LEU A 555 14.07 21.81 -18.17
C LEU A 555 13.29 23.06 -17.71
N LEU A 556 12.63 22.99 -16.56
CA LEU A 556 11.86 24.13 -16.04
C LEU A 556 12.74 25.34 -15.72
N TYR A 557 13.90 25.13 -15.11
CA TYR A 557 14.85 26.21 -14.83
C TYR A 557 15.41 26.83 -16.11
N ALA A 558 15.75 26.01 -17.11
CA ALA A 558 16.25 26.49 -18.40
C ALA A 558 15.19 27.32 -19.14
N VAL A 559 13.95 26.83 -19.19
CA VAL A 559 12.80 27.58 -19.75
C VAL A 559 12.61 28.90 -18.99
N PHE A 560 12.61 28.86 -17.65
CA PHE A 560 12.48 30.07 -16.83
C PHE A 560 13.56 31.10 -17.16
N LEU A 561 14.83 30.71 -17.19
CA LEU A 561 15.93 31.65 -17.43
C LEU A 561 15.92 32.20 -18.86
N THR A 562 15.61 31.35 -19.85
CA THR A 562 15.47 31.80 -21.25
C THR A 562 14.28 32.72 -21.43
N LEU A 563 13.20 32.54 -20.66
CA LEU A 563 12.01 33.37 -20.76
C LEU A 563 12.03 34.63 -19.89
N LEU A 564 12.97 34.74 -18.95
CA LEU A 564 13.09 35.86 -18.03
C LEU A 564 13.08 37.24 -18.72
N PRO A 565 13.82 37.47 -19.84
CA PRO A 565 13.80 38.75 -20.53
C PRO A 565 12.43 39.10 -21.16
N PHE A 566 11.55 38.12 -21.38
CA PHE A 566 10.21 38.33 -21.92
C PHE A 566 9.20 38.71 -20.83
N PHE A 567 9.38 38.24 -19.59
CA PHE A 567 8.56 38.71 -18.47
C PHE A 567 8.85 40.18 -18.12
N GLN A 568 10.02 40.67 -18.51
CA GLN A 568 10.50 42.02 -18.22
C GLN A 568 10.26 43.03 -19.35
N ASN A 569 9.82 42.60 -20.55
CA ASN A 569 9.55 43.50 -21.69
C ASN A 569 8.16 43.22 -22.30
N GLU A 570 7.33 44.25 -22.48
CA GLU A 570 5.92 44.10 -22.92
C GLU A 570 5.72 43.59 -24.37
N THR A 571 6.76 43.50 -25.19
CA THR A 571 6.62 43.09 -26.61
C THR A 571 7.11 41.67 -26.85
N PHE A 572 6.22 40.69 -26.76
CA PHE A 572 6.49 39.30 -27.15
C PHE A 572 6.41 39.11 -28.67
N ASN A 573 7.51 38.68 -29.30
CA ASN A 573 7.49 38.12 -30.66
C ASN A 573 7.97 36.65 -30.62
N PRO A 574 7.07 35.66 -30.81
CA PRO A 574 7.43 34.24 -30.74
C PRO A 574 8.47 33.80 -31.78
N PHE A 575 8.72 34.61 -32.81
CA PHE A 575 9.67 34.32 -33.88
C PHE A 575 11.08 34.91 -33.66
N SER A 576 11.34 35.60 -32.55
CA SER A 576 12.65 36.21 -32.27
C SER A 576 13.64 35.32 -31.49
N ILE A 577 13.41 34.00 -31.45
CA ILE A 577 14.34 33.04 -30.79
C ILE A 577 15.65 33.01 -31.58
N THR A 578 16.69 33.63 -31.06
CA THR A 578 18.04 33.64 -31.66
C THR A 578 18.93 32.52 -31.14
N LEU A 579 20.03 32.24 -31.84
CA LEU A 579 21.08 31.29 -31.40
C LEU A 579 21.56 31.55 -29.96
N ARG A 580 21.54 32.82 -29.54
CA ARG A 580 21.89 33.27 -28.18
C ARG A 580 20.92 32.78 -27.11
N HIS A 581 19.62 32.73 -27.41
CA HIS A 581 18.64 32.16 -26.48
C HIS A 581 18.85 30.64 -26.35
N GLY A 582 19.21 29.98 -27.45
CA GLY A 582 19.61 28.57 -27.45
C GLY A 582 20.84 28.29 -26.58
N SER A 583 21.89 29.13 -26.65
CA SER A 583 23.09 28.94 -25.82
C SER A 583 22.81 29.15 -24.32
N ILE A 584 21.99 30.15 -23.96
CA ILE A 584 21.57 30.39 -22.57
C ILE A 584 20.74 29.22 -22.06
N TYR A 585 19.79 28.72 -22.87
CA TYR A 585 18.98 27.57 -22.51
C TYR A 585 19.84 26.34 -22.19
N VAL A 586 20.81 26.03 -23.06
CA VAL A 586 21.73 24.90 -22.87
C VAL A 586 22.59 25.09 -21.63
N ALA A 587 23.16 26.29 -21.43
CA ALA A 587 23.95 26.59 -20.24
C ALA A 587 23.13 26.47 -18.95
N ALA A 588 21.92 27.01 -18.93
CA ALA A 588 20.98 26.94 -17.81
C ALA A 588 20.55 25.50 -17.50
N PHE A 589 20.32 24.69 -18.54
CA PHE A 589 19.99 23.28 -18.40
C PHE A 589 21.13 22.51 -17.71
N PHE A 590 22.36 22.62 -18.21
CA PHE A 590 23.50 21.94 -17.59
C PHE A 590 23.82 22.46 -16.19
N PHE A 591 23.77 23.78 -15.99
CA PHE A 591 23.91 24.39 -14.67
C PHE A 591 22.91 23.79 -13.68
N SER A 592 21.64 23.68 -14.09
CA SER A 592 20.62 23.04 -13.28
C SER A 592 20.88 21.57 -13.01
N ILE A 593 21.30 20.79 -14.02
CA ILE A 593 21.62 19.37 -13.84
C ILE A 593 22.68 19.20 -12.76
N PHE A 594 23.73 20.03 -12.77
CA PHE A 594 24.77 20.02 -11.76
C PHE A 594 24.24 20.34 -10.36
N LEU A 595 23.42 21.39 -10.22
CA LEU A 595 22.80 21.74 -8.94
C LEU A 595 21.82 20.68 -8.43
N GLY A 596 21.12 19.96 -9.33
CA GLY A 596 20.27 18.84 -8.96
C GLY A 596 21.06 17.60 -8.52
N VAL A 597 22.21 17.31 -9.14
CA VAL A 597 23.13 16.27 -8.64
C VAL A 597 23.61 16.63 -7.23
N VAL A 598 23.98 17.88 -7.00
CA VAL A 598 24.40 18.39 -5.69
C VAL A 598 23.27 18.23 -4.67
N ARG A 599 22.04 18.60 -5.04
CA ARG A 599 20.84 18.47 -4.20
C ARG A 599 20.61 17.05 -3.73
N GLU A 600 20.71 16.07 -4.64
CA GLU A 600 20.46 14.67 -4.34
C GLU A 600 21.58 14.06 -3.51
N ARG A 601 22.84 14.29 -3.88
CA ARG A 601 23.99 13.70 -3.16
C ARG A 601 24.20 14.28 -1.77
N SER A 602 23.84 15.55 -1.57
CA SER A 602 23.87 16.19 -0.26
C SER A 602 22.58 15.95 0.55
N HIS A 603 21.52 15.47 -0.09
CA HIS A 603 20.15 15.48 0.43
C HIS A 603 19.68 16.86 0.93
N SER A 604 20.32 17.95 0.53
CA SER A 604 20.01 19.31 0.98
C SER A 604 19.96 20.31 -0.18
N PHE A 605 18.94 21.16 -0.22
CA PHE A 605 18.92 22.26 -1.20
C PHE A 605 19.89 23.38 -0.81
N PHE A 606 20.29 23.47 0.46
CA PHE A 606 21.28 24.44 0.93
C PHE A 606 22.65 24.25 0.26
N SER A 607 23.03 23.01 -0.09
CA SER A 607 24.25 22.76 -0.87
C SER A 607 24.15 23.29 -2.29
N SER A 608 22.99 23.13 -2.94
CA SER A 608 22.74 23.71 -4.28
C SER A 608 22.76 25.23 -4.22
N TYR A 609 22.14 25.82 -3.19
CA TYR A 609 22.20 27.26 -2.94
C TYR A 609 23.63 27.75 -2.77
N LEU A 610 24.45 27.07 -1.96
CA LEU A 610 25.84 27.45 -1.75
C LEU A 610 26.66 27.43 -3.06
N ILE A 611 26.49 26.39 -3.88
CA ILE A 611 27.19 26.32 -5.17
C ILE A 611 26.68 27.40 -6.14
N HIS A 612 25.38 27.65 -6.18
CA HIS A 612 24.81 28.72 -7.01
C HIS A 612 25.32 30.10 -6.55
N LEU A 613 25.36 30.35 -5.24
CA LEU A 613 25.89 31.58 -4.66
C LEU A 613 27.36 31.80 -5.04
N MET A 614 28.20 30.77 -4.90
CA MET A 614 29.61 30.84 -5.32
C MET A 614 29.75 31.10 -6.81
N ALA A 615 28.89 30.48 -7.64
CA ALA A 615 28.90 30.69 -9.08
C ALA A 615 28.50 32.12 -9.47
N VAL A 616 27.45 32.68 -8.86
CA VAL A 616 27.02 34.07 -9.08
C VAL A 616 28.12 35.05 -8.68
N PHE A 617 28.71 34.89 -7.50
CA PHE A 617 29.81 35.77 -7.08
C PHE A 617 31.07 35.59 -7.93
N SER A 618 31.36 34.39 -8.45
CA SER A 618 32.46 34.21 -9.40
C SER A 618 32.21 34.99 -10.68
N VAL A 619 30.98 34.97 -11.20
CA VAL A 619 30.61 35.71 -12.41
C VAL A 619 30.67 37.23 -12.19
N ILE A 620 30.24 37.71 -11.02
CA ILE A 620 30.22 39.16 -10.68
C ILE A 620 31.64 39.70 -10.43
N PHE A 621 32.48 38.99 -9.67
CA PHE A 621 33.75 39.53 -9.15
C PHE A 621 35.02 39.07 -9.87
N LEU A 622 34.95 38.07 -10.77
CA LEU A 622 36.09 37.66 -11.61
C LEU A 622 36.02 38.10 -13.09
N PRO A 623 35.34 39.20 -13.49
CA PRO A 623 35.14 39.50 -14.90
C PRO A 623 36.47 39.69 -15.65
N ASP A 624 37.50 40.26 -15.01
CA ASP A 624 38.75 40.64 -15.68
C ASP A 624 39.62 39.47 -16.19
N LEU A 625 39.44 38.24 -15.70
CA LEU A 625 40.24 37.09 -16.15
C LEU A 625 39.75 36.47 -17.46
N PHE A 626 38.49 36.72 -17.86
CA PHE A 626 37.86 36.14 -19.06
C PHE A 626 37.52 37.17 -20.13
N ILE A 627 37.93 38.43 -19.98
CA ILE A 627 37.68 39.53 -20.94
C ILE A 627 38.23 39.25 -22.35
N TYR A 628 39.20 38.34 -22.53
CA TYR A 628 39.60 37.93 -23.88
C TYR A 628 38.54 37.14 -24.68
N ALA A 629 37.41 36.75 -24.06
CA ALA A 629 36.24 36.18 -24.75
C ALA A 629 35.12 37.21 -25.05
N THR A 630 35.28 38.48 -24.68
CA THR A 630 34.18 39.47 -24.66
C THR A 630 33.86 40.15 -25.98
N HIS A 631 34.54 39.85 -27.09
CA HIS A 631 34.04 40.25 -28.41
C HIS A 631 32.76 39.50 -28.85
N VAL A 632 32.25 38.55 -28.05
CA VAL A 632 31.04 37.77 -28.35
C VAL A 632 29.84 38.09 -27.45
N PHE A 633 29.99 38.86 -26.35
CA PHE A 633 28.92 39.03 -25.36
C PHE A 633 28.73 40.48 -24.89
N HIS A 634 28.32 41.39 -25.77
CA HIS A 634 27.63 42.61 -25.31
C HIS A 634 26.18 42.27 -24.93
N LEU A 635 25.90 42.20 -23.62
CA LEU A 635 24.55 42.37 -23.07
C LEU A 635 24.19 43.85 -23.13
N SER A 636 23.48 44.27 -24.17
CA SER A 636 22.66 45.48 -24.10
C SER A 636 21.27 45.07 -23.59
N TRP A 637 21.02 45.38 -22.33
CA TRP A 637 19.68 45.34 -21.75
C TRP A 637 18.80 46.39 -22.47
N PRO A 638 17.61 46.06 -22.99
CA PRO A 638 16.71 47.08 -23.52
C PRO A 638 16.31 48.03 -22.39
N LYS A 639 16.35 49.33 -22.68
CA LYS A 639 15.92 50.39 -21.77
C LYS A 639 14.40 50.31 -21.61
N ILE A 640 13.91 50.22 -20.38
CA ILE A 640 12.54 50.62 -20.04
C ILE A 640 12.62 52.07 -19.56
N PRO A 641 11.94 53.03 -20.19
CA PRO A 641 11.65 54.31 -19.56
C PRO A 641 10.53 54.08 -18.53
N PHE A 642 10.78 54.41 -17.27
CA PHE A 642 9.71 54.66 -16.28
C PHE A 642 9.29 56.12 -16.37
#